data_AF-A0A5M3WL36-F1
#
_entry.id   AF-A0A5M3WL36-F1
#
_cell.length_a   1.000
_cell.length_b   1.000
_cell.length_c   1.000
_cell.angle_alpha   90.00
_cell.angle_beta   90.00
_cell.angle_gamma   90.00
#
_symmetry.space_group_name_H-M   'P 1'
#
loop_
_entity.id
_entity.type
_entity.pdbx_description
1 polymer ?
#
loop_
_entity_poly.entity_id
_entity_poly.type
_entity_poly.pdbx_seq_one_letter_code
_entity_poly.pdbx_strand_id
1 'polypeptide(L)'
;MAALRKLATIAAGAVLLALLPAQAPALAAGAPIGPLTPKDVVYQIITDRFYDGDTGNNKPAGFDPTLFDDPDNNNVGNGSDLKLYQGGDWDGIIAKIPYLKNMGISAVWISAPYRNRDTVIEDHQPGGGIDRWTSFHGYHVRNYFATNKHFGTLAEFRSLRDALHAEGIKLVIDFVTNHTSRWQNPTLGNAAEDGKLYEPDKDGLGNYVFNAAGEPIDNNSDGITENLLANPHADVNGWFHGLGDRGADSSRFGYRHKELGSLADFSQENANVVKHLEKAALFWKAEGVDGFRHDATLHMNPAFTKGLKDAIDSAPQGPMAHFGEFFIGRPDPKYDEYRTFPDRTGVNNLDFEYFRASTNAFGNFSETMANFGSMLTQTSNDYIYENQAVTFLDNHDVTRFRFIQPNDKPYHAALATLLTARGTPNIYYGTEQYMSSVNASDVAGRQFLQTAAPAFSQTTTAYQVIQALAALRKSNDAVAYGETQILYSTNDVLVFKRQFYDKQVIVSVNRQPNSAFVVPALPTTIPAGTYTDQLTGLLSGASTTVAGGQLPSFTLSGGEVNVWSYNPSLGTTIPRIGDVVSTSGRAGNTVYIYGTGLGGAVTVKFGTVTATVTSNSDGQITTTVPAGAVAGVQNITVTKGANVSNTFRYEVLSGNQVQVIFKINTATVPGENIHVVGNIPELGSWDAAKSTEAMHNPNYPEWFLPVSVPAGTTIQFKFLKKNGGSTIWEGGSNRSFAVPADTQGSTDTTVYTWQP
;
A
#
# COMPACT_ATOMS: atom_id res chain seq x y z
N MET A 1 -31.31 32.22 -74.91
CA MET A 1 -30.14 33.09 -75.21
C MET A 1 -29.79 33.82 -73.92
N ALA A 2 -28.83 33.29 -73.16
CA ALA A 2 -27.44 33.74 -73.19
C ALA A 2 -27.28 35.20 -72.73
N ALA A 3 -26.80 35.38 -71.49
CA ALA A 3 -26.29 36.66 -71.02
C ALA A 3 -25.07 36.41 -70.11
N LEU A 4 -23.90 36.83 -70.59
CA LEU A 4 -22.71 37.07 -69.79
C LEU A 4 -22.91 38.36 -68.98
N ARG A 5 -22.49 38.38 -67.70
CA ARG A 5 -21.40 39.24 -67.18
C ARG A 5 -21.30 39.26 -65.63
N LYS A 6 -20.03 39.21 -65.18
CA LYS A 6 -19.39 39.82 -63.97
C LYS A 6 -19.38 39.07 -62.61
N LEU A 7 -18.13 38.76 -62.20
CA LEU A 7 -17.43 39.00 -60.91
C LEU A 7 -18.11 38.68 -59.56
N ALA A 8 -17.46 37.81 -58.77
CA ALA A 8 -17.24 37.99 -57.32
C ALA A 8 -16.16 37.04 -56.77
N THR A 9 -15.06 37.64 -56.31
CA THR A 9 -14.30 37.37 -55.05
C THR A 9 -14.06 35.93 -54.58
N ILE A 10 -12.80 35.49 -54.65
CA ILE A 10 -12.25 34.36 -53.87
C ILE A 10 -11.72 34.93 -52.55
N ALA A 11 -12.34 34.57 -51.43
CA ALA A 11 -11.78 34.75 -50.09
C ALA A 11 -11.19 33.42 -49.63
N ALA A 12 -9.89 33.40 -49.36
CA ALA A 12 -9.17 32.26 -48.81
C ALA A 12 -9.49 32.09 -47.32
N GLY A 13 -10.17 31.00 -46.97
CA GLY A 13 -10.29 30.52 -45.59
C GLY A 13 -9.19 29.51 -45.30
N ALA A 14 -8.28 29.84 -44.39
CA ALA A 14 -7.27 28.92 -43.88
C ALA A 14 -7.95 27.81 -43.06
N VAL A 15 -7.76 26.56 -43.49
CA VAL A 15 -8.15 25.38 -42.70
C VAL A 15 -7.08 25.13 -41.66
N LEU A 16 -7.43 25.37 -40.40
CA LEU A 16 -6.67 24.99 -39.22
C LEU A 16 -6.69 23.46 -39.12
N LEU A 17 -5.58 22.79 -39.42
CA LEU A 17 -5.42 21.36 -39.17
C LEU A 17 -5.25 21.16 -37.65
N ALA A 18 -6.32 20.73 -36.98
CA ALA A 18 -6.24 20.27 -35.60
C ALA A 18 -5.41 18.98 -35.56
N LEU A 19 -4.23 19.04 -34.96
CA LEU A 19 -3.46 17.86 -34.53
C LEU A 19 -4.27 17.17 -33.43
N LEU A 20 -4.99 16.11 -33.79
CA LEU A 20 -5.55 15.17 -32.83
C LEU A 20 -4.38 14.46 -32.11
N PRO A 21 -4.39 14.35 -30.77
CA PRO A 21 -3.40 13.56 -30.06
C PRO A 21 -3.53 12.10 -30.53
N ALA A 22 -2.40 11.47 -30.84
CA ALA A 22 -2.34 10.05 -31.14
C ALA A 22 -2.95 9.28 -29.95
N GLN A 23 -4.07 8.61 -30.17
CA GLN A 23 -4.61 7.66 -29.20
C GLN A 23 -3.55 6.57 -29.02
N ALA A 24 -3.11 6.37 -27.78
CA ALA A 24 -2.29 5.22 -27.41
C ALA A 24 -3.05 3.95 -27.83
N PRO A 25 -2.37 2.91 -28.34
CA PRO A 25 -3.02 1.65 -28.65
C PRO A 25 -3.76 1.14 -27.41
N ALA A 26 -5.01 0.72 -27.59
CA ALA A 26 -5.76 0.05 -26.53
C ALA A 26 -4.96 -1.15 -26.03
N LEU A 27 -4.73 -1.22 -24.72
CA LEU A 27 -4.09 -2.35 -24.08
C LEU A 27 -4.94 -3.61 -24.35
N ALA A 28 -4.29 -4.76 -24.56
CA ALA A 28 -5.01 -6.02 -24.63
C ALA A 28 -5.71 -6.27 -23.29
N ALA A 29 -6.92 -6.85 -23.31
CA ALA A 29 -7.63 -7.25 -22.09
C ALA A 29 -6.72 -8.13 -21.21
N GLY A 30 -6.63 -7.82 -19.92
CA GLY A 30 -5.75 -8.50 -18.96
C GLY A 30 -4.25 -8.23 -19.10
N ALA A 31 -3.80 -7.29 -19.92
CA ALA A 31 -2.38 -6.93 -20.00
C ALA A 31 -1.95 -6.11 -18.76
N PRO A 32 -0.91 -6.53 -18.00
CA PRO A 32 -0.43 -5.76 -16.86
C PRO A 32 -0.01 -4.34 -17.26
N ILE A 33 -0.46 -3.34 -16.51
CA ILE A 33 -0.09 -1.93 -16.71
C ILE A 33 1.05 -1.47 -15.78
N GLY A 34 1.60 -2.41 -15.01
CA GLY A 34 2.73 -2.22 -14.10
C GLY A 34 2.29 -1.84 -12.68
N PRO A 35 3.21 -1.95 -11.71
CA PRO A 35 2.92 -1.71 -10.30
C PRO A 35 2.62 -0.24 -10.00
N LEU A 36 1.97 0.00 -8.85
CA LEU A 36 1.84 1.35 -8.27
C LEU A 36 3.21 2.04 -8.14
N THR A 37 3.25 3.33 -8.43
CA THR A 37 4.44 4.17 -8.34
C THR A 37 4.12 5.50 -7.62
N PRO A 38 5.15 6.26 -7.20
CA PRO A 38 4.97 7.59 -6.61
C PRO A 38 4.31 8.63 -7.54
N LYS A 39 4.14 8.32 -8.84
CA LYS A 39 3.38 9.18 -9.77
C LYS A 39 1.87 8.98 -9.70
N ASP A 40 1.42 7.91 -9.06
CA ASP A 40 0.00 7.59 -8.96
C ASP A 40 -0.67 8.38 -7.84
N VAL A 41 -1.99 8.50 -7.95
CA VAL A 41 -2.90 8.92 -6.87
C VAL A 41 -3.86 7.76 -6.64
N VAL A 42 -3.80 7.20 -5.43
CA VAL A 42 -4.62 6.08 -4.99
C VAL A 42 -5.95 6.61 -4.47
N TYR A 43 -7.03 5.94 -4.85
CA TYR A 43 -8.36 6.19 -4.30
C TYR A 43 -8.85 4.92 -3.60
N GLN A 44 -8.96 4.98 -2.28
CA GLN A 44 -9.34 3.85 -1.43
C GLN A 44 -10.87 3.74 -1.30
N ILE A 45 -11.39 2.59 -1.67
CA ILE A 45 -12.82 2.27 -1.74
C ILE A 45 -13.12 1.13 -0.77
N ILE A 46 -14.08 1.35 0.15
CA ILE A 46 -14.80 0.22 0.75
C ILE A 46 -15.87 -0.19 -0.24
N THR A 47 -15.75 -1.38 -0.81
CA THR A 47 -16.58 -1.82 -1.96
C THR A 47 -18.07 -1.68 -1.66
N ASP A 48 -18.54 -2.24 -0.53
CA ASP A 48 -19.93 -2.18 -0.06
C ASP A 48 -20.49 -0.75 0.10
N ARG A 49 -19.63 0.26 0.24
CA ARG A 49 -20.00 1.63 0.62
C ARG A 49 -19.81 2.63 -0.51
N PHE A 50 -19.54 2.19 -1.73
CA PHE A 50 -19.23 3.09 -2.83
C PHE A 50 -20.42 3.37 -3.74
N TYR A 51 -20.85 2.35 -4.49
CA TYR A 51 -21.96 2.44 -5.42
C TYR A 51 -22.49 1.04 -5.72
N ASP A 52 -23.80 0.86 -5.70
CA ASP A 52 -24.51 -0.37 -6.04
C ASP A 52 -24.78 -0.38 -7.56
N GLY A 53 -24.06 -1.23 -8.28
CA GLY A 53 -24.17 -1.40 -9.73
C GLY A 53 -25.10 -2.54 -10.13
N ASP A 54 -25.19 -3.59 -9.31
CA ASP A 54 -26.04 -4.75 -9.50
C ASP A 54 -26.79 -5.15 -8.21
N THR A 55 -27.99 -4.59 -8.07
CA THR A 55 -28.90 -4.98 -6.98
C THR A 55 -29.20 -6.48 -6.91
N GLY A 56 -28.98 -7.25 -7.98
CA GLY A 56 -29.20 -8.70 -8.01
C GLY A 56 -28.31 -9.49 -7.06
N ASN A 57 -27.15 -8.93 -6.68
CA ASN A 57 -26.19 -9.57 -5.77
C ASN A 57 -26.30 -9.10 -4.31
N ASN A 58 -27.15 -8.11 -4.00
CA ASN A 58 -27.31 -7.53 -2.66
C ASN A 58 -27.70 -8.56 -1.58
N LYS A 59 -28.60 -9.48 -1.92
CA LYS A 59 -29.11 -10.55 -1.04
C LYS A 59 -28.94 -11.91 -1.73
N PRO A 60 -27.71 -12.45 -1.78
CA PRO A 60 -27.42 -13.68 -2.51
C PRO A 60 -28.17 -14.88 -1.91
N ALA A 61 -28.35 -15.94 -2.69
CA ALA A 61 -29.11 -17.10 -2.23
C ALA A 61 -28.52 -17.71 -0.93
N GLY A 62 -29.37 -17.85 0.09
CA GLY A 62 -29.00 -18.36 1.41
C GLY A 62 -28.58 -17.30 2.44
N PHE A 63 -28.45 -16.03 2.03
CA PHE A 63 -28.18 -14.91 2.92
C PHE A 63 -29.41 -14.55 3.77
N ASP A 64 -29.19 -14.16 5.03
CA ASP A 64 -30.25 -13.61 5.89
C ASP A 64 -30.56 -12.16 5.44
N PRO A 65 -31.73 -11.89 4.83
CA PRO A 65 -32.05 -10.57 4.31
C PRO A 65 -32.13 -9.48 5.39
N THR A 66 -32.18 -9.84 6.67
CA THR A 66 -32.12 -8.87 7.78
C THR A 66 -30.72 -8.32 8.04
N LEU A 67 -29.70 -8.85 7.36
CA LEU A 67 -28.31 -8.39 7.41
C LEU A 67 -27.95 -7.42 6.27
N PHE A 68 -28.95 -6.96 5.52
CA PHE A 68 -28.82 -5.93 4.49
C PHE A 68 -29.63 -4.70 4.90
N ASP A 69 -29.06 -3.50 4.74
CA ASP A 69 -29.61 -2.21 5.17
C ASP A 69 -30.75 -1.71 4.26
N ASP A 70 -31.86 -2.44 4.25
CA ASP A 70 -33.03 -2.21 3.39
C ASP A 70 -34.33 -2.22 4.20
N PRO A 71 -34.60 -1.15 4.98
CA PRO A 71 -35.81 -1.08 5.81
C PRO A 71 -37.11 -0.97 4.99
N ASP A 72 -37.02 -0.52 3.74
CA ASP A 72 -38.18 -0.35 2.84
C ASP A 72 -38.43 -1.60 1.97
N ASN A 73 -37.59 -2.62 2.10
CA ASN A 73 -37.62 -3.90 1.39
C ASN A 73 -37.67 -3.75 -0.15
N ASN A 74 -36.90 -2.81 -0.69
CA ASN A 74 -36.79 -2.54 -2.13
C ASN A 74 -35.49 -3.10 -2.75
N ASN A 75 -34.70 -3.83 -1.96
CA ASN A 75 -33.42 -4.42 -2.32
C ASN A 75 -32.33 -3.40 -2.70
N VAL A 76 -32.40 -2.19 -2.14
CA VAL A 76 -31.41 -1.13 -2.29
C VAL A 76 -31.01 -0.62 -0.91
N GLY A 77 -29.71 -0.58 -0.62
CA GLY A 77 -29.23 -0.05 0.65
C GLY A 77 -29.49 1.44 0.79
N ASN A 78 -29.98 1.88 1.95
CA ASN A 78 -30.26 3.31 2.17
C ASN A 78 -29.14 4.05 2.95
N GLY A 79 -28.14 3.33 3.47
CA GLY A 79 -26.99 3.91 4.16
C GLY A 79 -27.22 4.20 5.65
N SER A 80 -28.33 3.74 6.23
CA SER A 80 -28.74 4.07 7.61
C SER A 80 -28.08 3.20 8.67
N ASP A 81 -27.90 1.90 8.42
CA ASP A 81 -27.21 0.98 9.33
C ASP A 81 -25.81 0.63 8.83
N LEU A 82 -24.81 1.34 9.38
CA LEU A 82 -23.40 1.22 9.00
C LEU A 82 -22.76 -0.12 9.37
N LYS A 83 -23.47 -1.03 10.05
CA LYS A 83 -22.97 -2.35 10.48
C LYS A 83 -23.37 -3.46 9.50
N LEU A 84 -24.35 -3.20 8.63
CA LEU A 84 -24.89 -4.15 7.65
C LEU A 84 -24.27 -3.95 6.27
N TYR A 85 -24.50 -4.90 5.37
CA TYR A 85 -24.23 -4.71 3.94
C TYR A 85 -25.19 -3.65 3.37
N GLN A 86 -24.69 -2.82 2.46
CA GLN A 86 -25.41 -1.70 1.85
C GLN A 86 -25.45 -1.77 0.31
N GLY A 87 -24.70 -2.70 -0.30
CA GLY A 87 -24.90 -3.13 -1.69
C GLY A 87 -23.89 -2.59 -2.69
N GLY A 88 -22.86 -1.90 -2.24
CA GLY A 88 -21.80 -1.48 -3.14
C GLY A 88 -21.00 -2.67 -3.70
N ASP A 89 -20.73 -2.65 -5.00
CA ASP A 89 -20.16 -3.81 -5.72
C ASP A 89 -19.19 -3.40 -6.84
N TRP A 90 -18.66 -4.38 -7.57
CA TRP A 90 -17.68 -4.13 -8.63
C TRP A 90 -18.28 -3.48 -9.87
N ASP A 91 -19.53 -3.80 -10.23
CA ASP A 91 -20.25 -3.12 -11.31
C ASP A 91 -20.46 -1.63 -10.98
N GLY A 92 -20.66 -1.31 -9.71
CA GLY A 92 -20.76 0.05 -9.25
C GLY A 92 -19.43 0.80 -9.30
N ILE A 93 -18.30 0.14 -9.01
CA ILE A 93 -16.98 0.73 -9.25
C ILE A 93 -16.78 0.99 -10.76
N ILE A 94 -17.11 0.02 -11.62
CA ILE A 94 -17.05 0.17 -13.09
C ILE A 94 -17.87 1.39 -13.54
N ALA A 95 -19.10 1.53 -13.04
CA ALA A 95 -19.99 2.64 -13.37
C ALA A 95 -19.41 4.03 -12.99
N LYS A 96 -18.46 4.08 -12.05
CA LYS A 96 -17.81 5.32 -11.58
C LYS A 96 -16.37 5.48 -12.06
N ILE A 97 -15.85 4.60 -12.91
CA ILE A 97 -14.54 4.79 -13.55
C ILE A 97 -14.42 6.17 -14.23
N PRO A 98 -15.42 6.67 -15.00
CA PRO A 98 -15.32 8.01 -15.58
C PRO A 98 -15.15 9.13 -14.55
N TYR A 99 -15.82 9.01 -13.39
CA TYR A 99 -15.70 9.96 -12.29
C TYR A 99 -14.30 9.94 -11.67
N LEU A 100 -13.74 8.75 -11.42
CA LEU A 100 -12.39 8.56 -10.88
C LEU A 100 -11.33 9.06 -11.86
N LYS A 101 -11.47 8.71 -13.14
CA LYS A 101 -10.56 9.10 -14.23
C LYS A 101 -10.49 10.62 -14.39
N ASN A 102 -11.66 11.28 -14.44
CA ASN A 102 -11.75 12.73 -14.58
C ASN A 102 -11.15 13.47 -13.37
N MET A 103 -11.18 12.86 -12.18
CA MET A 103 -10.53 13.40 -10.98
C MET A 103 -9.01 13.26 -11.02
N GLY A 104 -8.46 12.48 -11.95
CA GLY A 104 -7.02 12.23 -12.08
C GLY A 104 -6.53 11.00 -11.32
N ILE A 105 -7.43 10.20 -10.73
CA ILE A 105 -7.09 8.93 -10.08
C ILE A 105 -6.40 8.00 -11.07
N SER A 106 -5.40 7.26 -10.59
CA SER A 106 -4.57 6.35 -11.39
C SER A 106 -4.35 4.99 -10.73
N ALA A 107 -4.84 4.83 -9.50
CA ALA A 107 -4.98 3.54 -8.86
C ALA A 107 -6.23 3.55 -7.97
N VAL A 108 -6.96 2.45 -7.93
CA VAL A 108 -7.98 2.18 -6.92
C VAL A 108 -7.47 1.12 -5.97
N TRP A 109 -7.68 1.32 -4.69
CA TRP A 109 -7.47 0.31 -3.65
C TRP A 109 -8.85 -0.11 -3.15
N ILE A 110 -9.23 -1.36 -3.37
CA ILE A 110 -10.54 -1.90 -2.96
C ILE A 110 -10.43 -2.85 -1.76
N SER A 111 -11.55 -3.03 -1.07
CA SER A 111 -11.72 -4.07 -0.04
C SER A 111 -11.31 -5.46 -0.52
N ALA A 112 -11.03 -6.35 0.43
CA ALA A 112 -10.65 -7.72 0.16
C ALA A 112 -11.74 -8.44 -0.66
N PRO A 113 -11.40 -8.96 -1.86
CA PRO A 113 -12.39 -9.40 -2.85
C PRO A 113 -12.92 -10.82 -2.62
N TYR A 114 -12.28 -11.56 -1.73
CA TYR A 114 -12.56 -12.97 -1.48
C TYR A 114 -13.66 -13.17 -0.42
N ARG A 115 -14.17 -14.41 -0.36
CA ARG A 115 -15.32 -14.80 0.45
C ARG A 115 -15.06 -14.55 1.92
N ASN A 116 -15.98 -13.80 2.51
CA ASN A 116 -16.00 -13.47 3.91
C ASN A 116 -17.04 -14.28 4.69
N ARG A 117 -16.98 -14.24 6.02
CA ARG A 117 -18.04 -14.77 6.89
C ARG A 117 -19.35 -14.06 6.54
N ASP A 118 -20.34 -14.83 6.13
CA ASP A 118 -21.62 -14.30 5.65
C ASP A 118 -22.77 -14.59 6.63
N THR A 119 -22.45 -14.50 7.91
CA THR A 119 -23.38 -14.72 9.03
C THR A 119 -23.24 -13.57 10.02
N VAL A 120 -24.31 -13.33 10.79
CA VAL A 120 -24.33 -12.26 11.80
C VAL A 120 -23.19 -12.40 12.80
N ILE A 121 -22.63 -11.27 13.20
CA ILE A 121 -21.72 -11.12 14.34
C ILE A 121 -22.45 -10.27 15.37
N GLU A 122 -22.65 -10.81 16.57
CA GLU A 122 -23.41 -10.14 17.62
C GLU A 122 -22.47 -9.59 18.70
N ASP A 123 -22.60 -8.30 18.99
CA ASP A 123 -21.93 -7.64 20.12
C ASP A 123 -22.96 -7.28 21.19
N HIS A 124 -22.86 -7.98 22.33
CA HIS A 124 -23.70 -7.82 23.50
C HIS A 124 -23.28 -6.60 24.32
N GLN A 125 -24.15 -5.61 24.40
CA GLN A 125 -23.89 -4.36 25.10
C GLN A 125 -24.20 -4.51 26.61
N PRO A 126 -23.51 -3.76 27.51
CA PRO A 126 -23.75 -3.83 28.96
C PRO A 126 -25.21 -3.56 29.39
N GLY A 127 -25.99 -2.84 28.56
CA GLY A 127 -27.40 -2.55 28.79
C GLY A 127 -28.39 -3.61 28.27
N GLY A 128 -27.90 -4.76 27.78
CA GLY A 128 -28.72 -5.83 27.21
C GLY A 128 -29.10 -5.65 25.73
N GLY A 129 -28.67 -4.55 25.10
CA GLY A 129 -28.78 -4.37 23.64
C GLY A 129 -27.82 -5.28 22.87
N ILE A 130 -28.14 -5.54 21.60
CA ILE A 130 -27.30 -6.33 20.69
C ILE A 130 -27.04 -5.51 19.44
N ASP A 131 -25.77 -5.27 19.16
CA ASP A 131 -25.33 -4.72 17.88
C ASP A 131 -25.06 -5.88 16.92
N ARG A 132 -25.76 -5.88 15.78
CA ARG A 132 -25.61 -6.89 14.72
C ARG A 132 -24.69 -6.35 13.64
N TRP A 133 -23.64 -7.10 13.34
CA TRP A 133 -22.64 -6.76 12.35
C TRP A 133 -22.57 -7.81 11.24
N THR A 134 -22.10 -7.33 10.10
CA THR A 134 -21.76 -8.15 8.93
C THR A 134 -20.30 -7.94 8.57
N SER A 135 -19.80 -8.78 7.68
CA SER A 135 -18.42 -8.72 7.17
C SER A 135 -18.27 -7.83 5.94
N PHE A 136 -19.12 -6.78 5.79
CA PHE A 136 -19.16 -5.88 4.62
C PHE A 136 -17.81 -5.27 4.24
N HIS A 137 -16.92 -5.14 5.22
CA HIS A 137 -15.59 -4.54 5.07
C HIS A 137 -14.59 -5.47 4.36
N GLY A 138 -14.81 -6.79 4.36
CA GLY A 138 -13.95 -7.77 3.68
C GLY A 138 -12.85 -8.43 4.54
N TYR A 139 -12.79 -8.13 5.85
CA TYR A 139 -11.69 -8.57 6.74
C TYR A 139 -11.97 -9.81 7.59
N HIS A 140 -13.12 -10.46 7.43
CA HIS A 140 -13.47 -11.73 8.07
C HIS A 140 -13.38 -12.86 7.05
N VAL A 141 -12.16 -13.20 6.66
CA VAL A 141 -11.89 -14.19 5.62
C VAL A 141 -12.50 -15.54 5.96
N ARG A 142 -13.15 -16.15 4.96
CA ARG A 142 -13.68 -17.51 5.04
C ARG A 142 -13.07 -18.42 3.97
N ASN A 143 -12.86 -17.92 2.74
CA ASN A 143 -12.24 -18.68 1.65
C ASN A 143 -11.57 -17.71 0.65
N TYR A 144 -10.26 -17.84 0.47
CA TYR A 144 -9.48 -16.97 -0.43
C TYR A 144 -9.71 -17.23 -1.92
N PHE A 145 -10.22 -18.40 -2.30
CA PHE A 145 -10.32 -18.83 -3.70
C PHE A 145 -11.75 -18.72 -4.25
N ALA A 146 -12.63 -18.06 -3.52
CA ALA A 146 -13.98 -17.72 -3.96
C ALA A 146 -14.21 -16.24 -3.68
N THR A 147 -15.03 -15.56 -4.49
CA THR A 147 -15.30 -14.13 -4.29
C THR A 147 -16.33 -13.89 -3.18
N ASN A 148 -16.34 -12.67 -2.66
CA ASN A 148 -17.46 -12.18 -1.85
C ASN A 148 -18.69 -12.04 -2.74
N LYS A 149 -19.75 -12.79 -2.43
CA LYS A 149 -20.97 -12.88 -3.25
C LYS A 149 -21.72 -11.55 -3.37
N HIS A 150 -21.55 -10.64 -2.41
CA HIS A 150 -22.13 -9.30 -2.45
C HIS A 150 -21.36 -8.32 -3.34
N PHE A 151 -20.13 -8.66 -3.76
CA PHE A 151 -19.35 -7.80 -4.65
C PHE A 151 -19.39 -8.27 -6.10
N GLY A 152 -19.63 -9.57 -6.32
CA GLY A 152 -19.72 -10.20 -7.62
C GLY A 152 -18.98 -11.54 -7.70
N THR A 153 -19.05 -12.15 -8.87
CA THR A 153 -18.36 -13.37 -9.29
C THR A 153 -16.93 -13.07 -9.76
N LEU A 154 -16.09 -14.11 -9.88
CA LEU A 154 -14.72 -13.92 -10.40
C LEU A 154 -14.71 -13.37 -11.84
N ALA A 155 -15.71 -13.69 -12.65
CA ALA A 155 -15.86 -13.10 -13.98
C ALA A 155 -16.10 -11.58 -13.92
N GLU A 156 -16.89 -11.10 -12.96
CA GLU A 156 -17.11 -9.66 -12.73
C GLU A 156 -15.87 -8.98 -12.16
N PHE A 157 -15.11 -9.64 -11.28
CA PHE A 157 -13.80 -9.13 -10.84
C PHE A 157 -12.85 -8.87 -12.02
N ARG A 158 -12.79 -9.82 -12.97
CA ARG A 158 -11.99 -9.67 -14.20
C ARG A 158 -12.49 -8.51 -15.05
N SER A 159 -13.81 -8.33 -15.17
CA SER A 159 -14.40 -7.18 -15.85
C SER A 159 -14.02 -5.85 -15.19
N LEU A 160 -14.02 -5.79 -13.85
CA LEU A 160 -13.55 -4.62 -13.09
C LEU A 160 -12.09 -4.30 -13.41
N ARG A 161 -11.20 -5.29 -13.28
CA ARG A 161 -9.78 -5.15 -13.62
C ARG A 161 -9.63 -4.62 -15.04
N ASP A 162 -10.25 -5.28 -16.02
CA ASP A 162 -10.10 -4.94 -17.44
C ASP A 162 -10.62 -3.53 -17.73
N ALA A 163 -11.75 -3.12 -17.12
CA ALA A 163 -12.29 -1.78 -17.26
C ALA A 163 -11.38 -0.70 -16.64
N LEU A 164 -10.79 -0.97 -15.47
CA LEU A 164 -9.82 -0.07 -14.85
C LEU A 164 -8.54 0.06 -15.70
N HIS A 165 -8.00 -1.08 -16.15
CA HIS A 165 -6.78 -1.12 -16.98
C HIS A 165 -6.96 -0.43 -18.33
N ALA A 166 -8.14 -0.56 -18.95
CA ALA A 166 -8.47 0.15 -20.19
C ALA A 166 -8.36 1.68 -20.04
N GLU A 167 -8.62 2.21 -18.84
CA GLU A 167 -8.48 3.62 -18.49
C GLU A 167 -7.13 3.96 -17.84
N GLY A 168 -6.19 3.02 -17.78
CA GLY A 168 -4.88 3.19 -17.16
C GLY A 168 -4.96 3.43 -15.65
N ILE A 169 -5.96 2.84 -14.98
CA ILE A 169 -6.14 2.85 -13.52
C ILE A 169 -5.72 1.48 -12.98
N LYS A 170 -4.80 1.47 -12.03
CA LYS A 170 -4.31 0.26 -11.37
C LYS A 170 -5.30 -0.28 -10.34
N LEU A 171 -5.34 -1.59 -10.15
CA LEU A 171 -6.18 -2.27 -9.16
C LEU A 171 -5.30 -2.83 -8.02
N VAL A 172 -5.42 -2.25 -6.84
CA VAL A 172 -4.87 -2.75 -5.58
C VAL A 172 -6.00 -3.39 -4.78
N ILE A 173 -5.75 -4.54 -4.17
CA ILE A 173 -6.71 -5.18 -3.26
C ILE A 173 -6.14 -5.23 -1.83
N ASP A 174 -7.02 -5.12 -0.84
CA ASP A 174 -6.69 -5.58 0.51
C ASP A 174 -6.42 -7.08 0.52
N PHE A 175 -5.38 -7.46 1.25
CA PHE A 175 -4.97 -8.84 1.40
C PHE A 175 -4.67 -9.14 2.88
N VAL A 176 -5.54 -9.94 3.49
CA VAL A 176 -5.51 -10.29 4.91
C VAL A 176 -4.81 -11.62 5.06
N THR A 177 -3.68 -11.61 5.77
CA THR A 177 -2.88 -12.83 6.03
C THR A 177 -2.62 -13.07 7.52
N ASN A 178 -3.18 -12.23 8.39
CA ASN A 178 -3.05 -12.36 9.83
C ASN A 178 -4.06 -13.36 10.41
N HIS A 179 -5.31 -13.29 9.97
CA HIS A 179 -6.42 -14.00 10.60
C HIS A 179 -7.47 -14.45 9.58
N THR A 180 -8.40 -15.29 10.01
CA THR A 180 -9.63 -15.62 9.27
C THR A 180 -10.77 -14.68 9.65
N SER A 181 -11.63 -15.08 10.59
CA SER A 181 -12.76 -14.31 11.09
C SER A 181 -12.89 -14.46 12.61
N ARG A 182 -13.81 -13.71 13.21
CA ARG A 182 -14.10 -13.78 14.65
C ARG A 182 -14.51 -15.21 15.02
N TRP A 183 -13.73 -15.81 15.92
CA TRP A 183 -13.92 -17.20 16.37
C TRP A 183 -14.39 -17.27 17.83
N GLN A 184 -14.30 -16.16 18.57
CA GLN A 184 -14.82 -16.01 19.93
C GLN A 184 -15.51 -14.65 20.08
N ASN A 185 -16.53 -14.59 20.94
CA ASN A 185 -17.28 -13.38 21.24
C ASN A 185 -16.75 -12.64 22.49
N PRO A 186 -15.90 -11.60 22.36
CA PRO A 186 -15.39 -10.80 23.47
C PRO A 186 -16.47 -10.14 24.33
N THR A 187 -17.66 -9.89 23.79
CA THR A 187 -18.77 -9.30 24.53
C THR A 187 -19.64 -10.31 25.29
N LEU A 188 -19.43 -11.61 25.03
CA LEU A 188 -20.16 -12.72 25.65
C LEU A 188 -19.19 -13.74 26.25
N GLY A 189 -18.23 -13.26 27.04
CA GLY A 189 -17.29 -14.12 27.79
C GLY A 189 -16.46 -15.05 26.91
N ASN A 190 -16.09 -14.61 25.70
CA ASN A 190 -15.37 -15.37 24.68
C ASN A 190 -16.10 -16.66 24.27
N ALA A 191 -17.44 -16.64 24.24
CA ALA A 191 -18.24 -17.74 23.70
C ALA A 191 -17.81 -18.08 22.25
N ALA A 192 -17.80 -19.37 21.92
CA ALA A 192 -17.38 -19.85 20.61
C ALA A 192 -18.25 -19.28 19.46
N GLU A 193 -17.60 -18.79 18.41
CA GLU A 193 -18.21 -18.37 17.14
C GLU A 193 -17.61 -19.16 15.95
N ASP A 194 -17.53 -18.59 14.74
CA ASP A 194 -17.10 -19.29 13.53
C ASP A 194 -15.57 -19.44 13.44
N GLY A 195 -14.87 -18.51 12.77
CA GLY A 195 -13.42 -18.56 12.59
C GLY A 195 -12.90 -19.64 11.64
N LYS A 196 -13.78 -20.37 10.95
CA LYS A 196 -13.40 -21.48 10.08
C LYS A 196 -12.84 -20.99 8.74
N LEU A 197 -11.91 -21.76 8.20
CA LEU A 197 -11.32 -21.57 6.87
C LEU A 197 -11.76 -22.68 5.93
N TYR A 198 -12.10 -22.33 4.69
CA TYR A 198 -12.54 -23.26 3.66
C TYR A 198 -11.73 -23.10 2.36
N GLU A 199 -11.80 -24.10 1.51
CA GLU A 199 -11.26 -24.07 0.14
C GLU A 199 -12.20 -24.76 -0.87
N PRO A 200 -12.15 -24.43 -2.16
CA PRO A 200 -12.91 -25.11 -3.19
C PRO A 200 -12.56 -26.60 -3.30
N ASP A 201 -13.48 -27.35 -3.93
CA ASP A 201 -13.20 -28.70 -4.42
C ASP A 201 -12.01 -28.76 -5.37
N LYS A 202 -11.38 -29.94 -5.39
CA LYS A 202 -10.22 -30.22 -6.24
C LYS A 202 -10.53 -31.30 -7.28
N ASP A 203 -9.92 -31.18 -8.45
CA ASP A 203 -9.89 -32.25 -9.46
C ASP A 203 -8.90 -33.37 -9.06
N GLY A 204 -8.81 -34.42 -9.88
CA GLY A 204 -7.87 -35.52 -9.66
C GLY A 204 -6.38 -35.14 -9.75
N LEU A 205 -6.07 -33.90 -10.14
CA LEU A 205 -4.72 -33.33 -10.19
C LEU A 205 -4.44 -32.36 -9.02
N GLY A 206 -5.44 -32.12 -8.16
CA GLY A 206 -5.33 -31.21 -7.01
C GLY A 206 -5.60 -29.73 -7.34
N ASN A 207 -6.09 -29.41 -8.54
CA ASN A 207 -6.46 -28.04 -8.91
C ASN A 207 -7.86 -27.71 -8.41
N TYR A 208 -8.07 -26.47 -7.96
CA TYR A 208 -9.42 -26.00 -7.62
C TYR A 208 -10.33 -25.98 -8.84
N VAL A 209 -11.59 -26.39 -8.65
CA VAL A 209 -12.57 -26.50 -9.73
C VAL A 209 -13.62 -25.41 -9.60
N PHE A 210 -13.86 -24.71 -10.71
CA PHE A 210 -14.79 -23.59 -10.79
C PHE A 210 -15.71 -23.72 -12.00
N ASN A 211 -16.89 -23.11 -11.94
CA ASN A 211 -17.75 -22.95 -13.11
C ASN A 211 -17.27 -21.78 -14.01
N ALA A 212 -18.02 -21.49 -15.07
CA ALA A 212 -17.68 -20.42 -16.02
C ALA A 212 -17.68 -19.00 -15.41
N ALA A 213 -18.44 -18.75 -14.35
CA ALA A 213 -18.43 -17.50 -13.59
C ALA A 213 -17.27 -17.43 -12.57
N GLY A 214 -16.54 -18.54 -12.40
CA GLY A 214 -15.47 -18.69 -11.42
C GLY A 214 -15.94 -18.96 -9.99
N GLU A 215 -17.17 -19.46 -9.82
CA GLU A 215 -17.66 -19.94 -8.53
C GLU A 215 -17.23 -21.39 -8.27
N PRO A 216 -16.91 -21.76 -7.01
CA PRO A 216 -16.66 -23.16 -6.64
C PRO A 216 -17.83 -24.07 -6.99
N ILE A 217 -17.53 -25.29 -7.44
CA ILE A 217 -18.54 -26.32 -7.75
C ILE A 217 -18.34 -27.56 -6.90
N ASP A 218 -19.43 -28.32 -6.71
CA ASP A 218 -19.40 -29.66 -6.12
C ASP A 218 -18.92 -30.64 -7.21
N ASN A 219 -17.62 -30.89 -7.22
CA ASN A 219 -16.94 -31.70 -8.22
C ASN A 219 -17.04 -33.20 -7.91
N ASN A 220 -17.17 -33.56 -6.64
CA ASN A 220 -17.20 -34.95 -6.18
C ASN A 220 -18.64 -35.50 -5.96
N SER A 221 -19.67 -34.64 -6.11
CA SER A 221 -21.10 -34.92 -5.91
C SER A 221 -21.48 -35.29 -4.47
N ASP A 222 -20.79 -34.73 -3.47
CA ASP A 222 -21.10 -34.92 -2.05
C ASP A 222 -22.07 -33.87 -1.48
N GLY A 223 -22.48 -32.89 -2.29
CA GLY A 223 -23.37 -31.80 -1.93
C GLY A 223 -22.66 -30.57 -1.33
N ILE A 224 -21.32 -30.56 -1.29
CA ILE A 224 -20.50 -29.48 -0.74
C ILE A 224 -19.67 -28.86 -1.86
N THR A 225 -19.66 -27.52 -1.95
CA THR A 225 -18.84 -26.78 -2.93
C THR A 225 -17.56 -26.20 -2.33
N GLU A 226 -17.49 -26.15 -1.01
CA GLU A 226 -16.37 -25.59 -0.24
C GLU A 226 -16.06 -26.48 0.97
N ASN A 227 -14.87 -27.08 0.96
CA ASN A 227 -14.38 -27.99 1.98
C ASN A 227 -13.83 -27.24 3.19
N LEU A 228 -14.16 -27.71 4.40
CA LEU A 228 -13.55 -27.22 5.62
C LEU A 228 -12.06 -27.57 5.65
N LEU A 229 -11.21 -26.55 5.69
CA LEU A 229 -9.76 -26.70 5.73
C LEU A 229 -9.20 -26.64 7.15
N ALA A 230 -9.69 -25.68 7.94
CA ALA A 230 -9.26 -25.48 9.33
C ALA A 230 -10.40 -24.97 10.21
N ASN A 231 -10.41 -25.39 11.47
CA ASN A 231 -11.39 -25.00 12.48
C ASN A 231 -10.67 -24.63 13.79
N PRO A 232 -10.72 -23.36 14.24
CA PRO A 232 -10.01 -22.95 15.46
C PRO A 232 -10.54 -23.63 16.73
N HIS A 233 -11.77 -24.14 16.73
CA HIS A 233 -12.34 -24.89 17.85
C HIS A 233 -11.91 -26.37 17.90
N ALA A 234 -11.23 -26.84 16.86
CA ALA A 234 -10.73 -28.21 16.73
C ALA A 234 -9.41 -28.25 15.96
N ASP A 235 -8.48 -27.35 16.30
CA ASP A 235 -7.25 -27.14 15.54
C ASP A 235 -6.17 -28.18 15.85
N VAL A 236 -6.36 -29.38 15.30
CA VAL A 236 -5.41 -30.50 15.45
C VAL A 236 -4.12 -30.32 14.66
N ASN A 237 -4.09 -29.41 13.69
CA ASN A 237 -2.99 -29.22 12.76
C ASN A 237 -2.21 -27.92 13.00
N GLY A 238 -2.58 -27.14 14.03
CA GLY A 238 -1.90 -25.91 14.42
C GLY A 238 -1.99 -24.81 13.37
N TRP A 239 -3.14 -24.67 12.69
CA TRP A 239 -3.39 -23.57 11.76
C TRP A 239 -3.47 -22.23 12.46
N PHE A 240 -3.86 -22.22 13.73
CA PHE A 240 -4.06 -21.03 14.54
C PHE A 240 -3.23 -21.07 15.81
N HIS A 241 -2.77 -19.91 16.28
CA HIS A 241 -1.91 -19.84 17.46
C HIS A 241 -2.61 -20.28 18.75
N GLY A 242 -3.89 -19.97 18.91
CA GLY A 242 -4.70 -20.37 20.06
C GLY A 242 -4.19 -19.82 21.40
N LEU A 243 -3.49 -18.68 21.39
CA LEU A 243 -2.90 -18.05 22.59
C LEU A 243 -3.84 -17.04 23.27
N GLY A 244 -5.06 -16.89 22.77
CA GLY A 244 -6.05 -15.93 23.25
C GLY A 244 -5.76 -14.50 22.79
N ASP A 245 -6.71 -13.60 23.08
CA ASP A 245 -6.60 -12.19 22.74
C ASP A 245 -5.33 -11.53 23.30
N ARG A 246 -4.72 -10.67 22.47
CA ARG A 246 -3.54 -9.89 22.86
C ARG A 246 -3.83 -8.97 24.04
N GLY A 247 -5.00 -8.35 24.08
CA GLY A 247 -5.42 -7.40 25.10
C GLY A 247 -4.39 -6.29 25.32
N ALA A 248 -3.90 -6.18 26.55
CA ALA A 248 -2.90 -5.19 26.95
C ALA A 248 -1.44 -5.62 26.70
N ASP A 249 -1.19 -6.83 26.18
CA ASP A 249 0.16 -7.27 25.83
C ASP A 249 0.72 -6.40 24.71
N SER A 250 1.74 -5.61 25.04
CA SER A 250 2.39 -4.67 24.11
C SER A 250 3.73 -5.19 23.60
N SER A 251 4.10 -6.44 23.92
CA SER A 251 5.32 -7.08 23.45
C SER A 251 5.23 -7.43 21.97
N ARG A 252 6.39 -7.53 21.30
CA ARG A 252 6.46 -8.00 19.90
C ARG A 252 5.89 -9.41 19.74
N PHE A 253 6.04 -10.26 20.76
CA PHE A 253 5.44 -11.59 20.76
C PHE A 253 3.91 -11.51 20.77
N GLY A 254 3.34 -10.70 21.67
CA GLY A 254 1.90 -10.48 21.77
C GLY A 254 1.28 -9.93 20.49
N TYR A 255 1.94 -9.00 19.80
CA TYR A 255 1.45 -8.50 18.51
C TYR A 255 1.44 -9.57 17.42
N ARG A 256 2.47 -10.43 17.35
CA ARG A 256 2.68 -11.36 16.24
C ARG A 256 2.10 -12.78 16.42
N HIS A 257 1.71 -13.17 17.64
CA HIS A 257 1.27 -14.56 17.93
C HIS A 257 0.00 -14.63 18.79
N LYS A 258 -0.58 -13.51 19.19
CA LYS A 258 -1.85 -13.47 19.95
C LYS A 258 -2.91 -12.76 19.14
N GLU A 259 -4.16 -13.11 19.41
CA GLU A 259 -5.27 -12.70 18.57
C GLU A 259 -5.50 -11.19 18.60
N LEU A 260 -5.77 -10.64 17.41
CA LEU A 260 -6.24 -9.28 17.22
C LEU A 260 -7.77 -9.26 17.36
N GLY A 261 -8.31 -8.89 18.52
CA GLY A 261 -9.76 -8.71 18.69
C GLY A 261 -10.56 -10.00 18.53
N SER A 262 -10.07 -11.11 19.09
CA SER A 262 -10.69 -12.45 18.99
C SER A 262 -10.90 -12.96 17.55
N LEU A 263 -10.09 -12.49 16.60
CA LEU A 263 -10.00 -13.05 15.26
C LEU A 263 -9.08 -14.28 15.28
N ALA A 264 -9.47 -15.36 14.59
CA ALA A 264 -8.68 -16.60 14.59
C ALA A 264 -7.34 -16.38 13.87
N ASP A 265 -6.29 -16.30 14.68
CA ASP A 265 -4.96 -15.82 14.31
C ASP A 265 -4.09 -16.92 13.71
N PHE A 266 -3.66 -16.74 12.46
CA PHE A 266 -2.90 -17.74 11.72
C PHE A 266 -1.52 -17.98 12.33
N SER A 267 -1.16 -19.25 12.49
CA SER A 267 0.22 -19.64 12.81
C SER A 267 1.11 -19.55 11.57
N GLN A 268 1.69 -18.37 11.33
CA GLN A 268 2.58 -18.10 10.20
C GLN A 268 3.93 -18.84 10.27
N GLU A 269 4.16 -19.57 11.36
CA GLU A 269 5.24 -20.52 11.58
C GLU A 269 4.91 -21.93 11.06
N ASN A 270 3.64 -22.21 10.76
CA ASN A 270 3.18 -23.49 10.24
C ASN A 270 3.33 -23.55 8.72
N ALA A 271 4.05 -24.56 8.22
CA ALA A 271 4.33 -24.71 6.79
C ALA A 271 3.05 -24.81 5.94
N ASN A 272 1.97 -25.43 6.44
CA ASN A 272 0.71 -25.55 5.71
C ASN A 272 -0.03 -24.21 5.61
N VAL A 273 0.03 -23.38 6.66
CA VAL A 273 -0.53 -22.02 6.67
C VAL A 273 0.21 -21.15 5.65
N VAL A 274 1.54 -21.14 5.69
CA VAL A 274 2.36 -20.38 4.73
C VAL A 274 2.06 -20.82 3.29
N LYS A 275 2.04 -22.13 3.01
CA LYS A 275 1.69 -22.66 1.69
C LYS A 275 0.31 -22.21 1.21
N HIS A 276 -0.69 -22.23 2.10
CA HIS A 276 -2.04 -21.81 1.77
C HIS A 276 -2.11 -20.31 1.45
N LEU A 277 -1.49 -19.45 2.26
CA LEU A 277 -1.51 -18.01 2.08
C LEU A 277 -0.69 -17.56 0.85
N GLU A 278 0.44 -18.21 0.56
CA GLU A 278 1.17 -18.02 -0.70
C GLU A 278 0.32 -18.41 -1.90
N LYS A 279 -0.35 -19.57 -1.86
CA LYS A 279 -1.24 -20.02 -2.92
C LYS A 279 -2.40 -19.03 -3.14
N ALA A 280 -2.97 -18.50 -2.06
CA ALA A 280 -4.02 -17.48 -2.11
C ALA A 280 -3.52 -16.19 -2.78
N ALA A 281 -2.35 -15.68 -2.38
CA ALA A 281 -1.78 -14.47 -2.98
C ALA A 281 -1.46 -14.66 -4.47
N LEU A 282 -0.93 -15.83 -4.84
CA LEU A 282 -0.62 -16.16 -6.23
C LEU A 282 -1.87 -16.33 -7.09
N PHE A 283 -2.98 -16.81 -6.52
CA PHE A 283 -4.27 -16.85 -7.20
C PHE A 283 -4.73 -15.44 -7.58
N TRP A 284 -4.79 -14.52 -6.61
CA TRP A 284 -5.22 -13.14 -6.88
C TRP A 284 -4.23 -12.36 -7.74
N LYS A 285 -2.93 -12.64 -7.65
CA LYS A 285 -1.94 -12.15 -8.60
C LYS A 285 -2.28 -12.59 -10.03
N ALA A 286 -2.54 -13.88 -10.24
CA ALA A 286 -2.86 -14.41 -11.57
C ALA A 286 -4.14 -13.77 -12.14
N GLU A 287 -5.06 -13.33 -11.27
CA GLU A 287 -6.22 -12.51 -11.64
C GLU A 287 -5.88 -11.07 -12.03
N GLY A 288 -4.60 -10.67 -12.07
CA GLY A 288 -4.13 -9.45 -12.73
C GLY A 288 -4.22 -8.18 -11.89
N VAL A 289 -4.17 -8.29 -10.57
CA VAL A 289 -4.03 -7.12 -9.67
C VAL A 289 -2.63 -6.49 -9.78
N ASP A 290 -2.54 -5.19 -9.55
CA ASP A 290 -1.30 -4.40 -9.67
C ASP A 290 -0.60 -4.17 -8.31
N GLY A 291 -1.23 -4.58 -7.21
CA GLY A 291 -0.64 -4.56 -5.89
C GLY A 291 -1.51 -5.12 -4.78
N PHE A 292 -0.89 -5.33 -3.63
CA PHE A 292 -1.55 -5.70 -2.39
C PHE A 292 -1.32 -4.65 -1.30
N ARG A 293 -2.41 -4.26 -0.63
CA ARG A 293 -2.35 -3.69 0.71
C ARG A 293 -2.41 -4.84 1.72
N HIS A 294 -1.31 -5.08 2.40
CA HIS A 294 -1.20 -6.12 3.42
C HIS A 294 -1.85 -5.62 4.72
N ASP A 295 -2.95 -6.27 5.11
CA ASP A 295 -3.63 -5.96 6.36
C ASP A 295 -2.78 -6.34 7.58
N ALA A 296 -2.88 -5.54 8.65
CA ALA A 296 -2.33 -5.86 9.97
C ALA A 296 -0.85 -6.30 9.99
N THR A 297 0.04 -5.70 9.17
CA THR A 297 1.47 -6.08 9.13
C THR A 297 2.23 -5.93 10.46
N LEU A 298 1.76 -5.08 11.38
CA LEU A 298 2.24 -5.04 12.77
C LEU A 298 2.08 -6.38 13.51
N HIS A 299 1.09 -7.16 13.10
CA HIS A 299 0.74 -8.46 13.67
C HIS A 299 1.35 -9.63 12.90
N MET A 300 2.14 -9.37 11.87
CA MET A 300 2.73 -10.40 11.04
C MET A 300 4.20 -10.63 11.35
N ASN A 301 4.64 -11.86 11.14
CA ASN A 301 6.05 -12.19 11.19
C ASN A 301 6.81 -11.63 9.96
N PRO A 302 7.86 -10.80 10.12
CA PRO A 302 8.63 -10.27 9.00
C PRO A 302 9.23 -11.34 8.08
N ALA A 303 9.59 -12.52 8.61
CA ALA A 303 10.12 -13.62 7.81
C ALA A 303 9.06 -14.21 6.88
N PHE A 304 7.83 -14.36 7.36
CA PHE A 304 6.69 -14.75 6.53
C PHE A 304 6.41 -13.68 5.48
N THR A 305 6.32 -12.40 5.87
CA THR A 305 6.06 -11.30 4.92
C THR A 305 7.11 -11.21 3.81
N LYS A 306 8.41 -11.37 4.16
CA LYS A 306 9.50 -11.40 3.16
C LYS A 306 9.35 -12.57 2.19
N GLY A 307 9.06 -13.77 2.70
CA GLY A 307 8.84 -14.97 1.89
C GLY A 307 7.64 -14.82 0.95
N LEU A 308 6.51 -14.36 1.49
CA LEU A 308 5.29 -14.12 0.72
C LEU A 308 5.55 -13.11 -0.42
N LYS A 309 6.23 -12.00 -0.13
CA LYS A 309 6.61 -11.01 -1.14
C LYS A 309 7.56 -11.60 -2.20
N ASP A 310 8.58 -12.37 -1.81
CA ASP A 310 9.47 -13.05 -2.76
C ASP A 310 8.69 -13.99 -3.68
N ALA A 311 7.76 -14.78 -3.14
CA ALA A 311 6.90 -15.67 -3.91
C ALA A 311 6.05 -14.89 -4.94
N ILE A 312 5.43 -13.79 -4.51
CA ILE A 312 4.59 -12.94 -5.36
C ILE A 312 5.41 -12.27 -6.46
N ASP A 313 6.55 -11.66 -6.14
CA ASP A 313 7.39 -10.95 -7.10
C ASP A 313 8.14 -11.89 -8.05
N SER A 314 8.34 -13.15 -7.63
CA SER A 314 8.95 -14.20 -8.44
C SER A 314 7.99 -14.95 -9.35
N ALA A 315 6.68 -14.79 -9.16
CA ALA A 315 5.71 -15.42 -10.02
C ALA A 315 5.69 -14.80 -11.43
N PRO A 316 5.06 -15.49 -12.40
CA PRO A 316 4.74 -14.90 -13.70
C PRO A 316 4.04 -13.53 -13.55
N GLN A 317 4.15 -12.67 -14.56
CA GLN A 317 3.72 -11.24 -14.55
C GLN A 317 4.69 -10.27 -13.84
N GLY A 318 5.71 -10.77 -13.14
CA GLY A 318 6.76 -9.93 -12.52
C GLY A 318 6.28 -9.23 -11.24
N PRO A 319 7.03 -8.27 -10.69
CA PRO A 319 6.72 -7.70 -9.39
C PRO A 319 5.48 -6.80 -9.40
N MET A 320 4.81 -6.72 -8.25
CA MET A 320 3.67 -5.82 -8.02
C MET A 320 3.98 -4.82 -6.90
N ALA A 321 3.07 -3.89 -6.61
CA ALA A 321 3.23 -3.00 -5.46
C ALA A 321 2.84 -3.69 -4.14
N HIS A 322 3.60 -3.43 -3.08
CA HIS A 322 3.34 -3.94 -1.74
C HIS A 322 3.42 -2.80 -0.73
N PHE A 323 2.34 -2.56 0.00
CA PHE A 323 2.35 -1.71 1.18
C PHE A 323 1.50 -2.31 2.28
N GLY A 324 1.85 -2.08 3.54
CA GLY A 324 1.26 -2.71 4.71
C GLY A 324 0.71 -1.71 5.70
N GLU A 325 -0.30 -2.14 6.44
CA GLU A 325 -0.79 -1.42 7.60
C GLU A 325 0.00 -1.79 8.85
N PHE A 326 0.88 -0.90 9.28
CA PHE A 326 1.63 -1.03 10.51
C PHE A 326 1.19 0.09 11.46
N PHE A 327 0.03 -0.10 12.11
CA PHE A 327 -0.73 0.93 12.83
C PHE A 327 -0.05 1.38 14.14
N ILE A 328 1.10 2.05 14.04
CA ILE A 328 1.76 2.80 15.11
C ILE A 328 2.51 4.00 14.53
N GLY A 329 3.07 4.81 15.41
CA GLY A 329 3.96 5.92 15.09
C GLY A 329 4.65 6.39 16.37
N ARG A 330 5.50 7.40 16.29
CA ARG A 330 6.16 7.98 17.47
C ARG A 330 5.14 8.44 18.52
N PRO A 331 5.50 8.40 19.82
CA PRO A 331 6.74 7.86 20.40
C PRO A 331 6.63 6.36 20.77
N ASP A 332 5.84 5.55 20.06
CA ASP A 332 5.65 4.13 20.41
C ASP A 332 7.01 3.40 20.48
N PRO A 333 7.28 2.58 21.51
CA PRO A 333 8.55 1.87 21.67
C PRO A 333 8.87 0.89 20.51
N LYS A 334 7.87 0.50 19.71
CA LYS A 334 8.02 -0.32 18.51
C LYS A 334 8.27 0.50 17.25
N TYR A 335 8.47 1.81 17.35
CA TYR A 335 8.72 2.67 16.18
C TYR A 335 9.93 2.19 15.35
N ASP A 336 10.94 1.63 16.01
CA ASP A 336 12.09 1.03 15.33
C ASP A 336 11.68 -0.14 14.41
N GLU A 337 10.71 -0.94 14.84
CA GLU A 337 10.14 -2.01 14.04
C GLU A 337 9.33 -1.48 12.86
N TYR A 338 8.50 -0.46 13.08
CA TYR A 338 7.73 0.22 12.03
C TYR A 338 8.63 0.75 10.92
N ARG A 339 9.69 1.51 11.27
CA ARG A 339 10.58 2.12 10.27
C ARG A 339 11.47 1.10 9.55
N THR A 340 11.83 -0.02 10.20
CA THR A 340 12.69 -1.07 9.61
C THR A 340 11.92 -2.22 8.98
N PHE A 341 10.60 -2.29 9.13
CA PHE A 341 9.78 -3.33 8.50
C PHE A 341 9.92 -3.34 6.96
N PRO A 342 9.88 -2.19 6.25
CA PRO A 342 10.13 -2.17 4.81
C PRO A 342 11.53 -2.66 4.43
N ASP A 343 12.56 -2.31 5.21
CA ASP A 343 13.94 -2.74 4.95
C ASP A 343 14.13 -4.25 5.11
N ARG A 344 13.37 -4.86 6.02
CA ARG A 344 13.43 -6.30 6.31
C ARG A 344 12.61 -7.13 5.35
N THR A 345 11.51 -6.59 4.83
CA THR A 345 10.51 -7.38 4.10
C THR A 345 10.34 -6.97 2.64
N GLY A 346 10.70 -5.73 2.28
CA GLY A 346 10.37 -5.10 1.00
C GLY A 346 8.93 -4.60 0.89
N VAL A 347 8.11 -4.70 1.94
CA VAL A 347 6.73 -4.17 1.98
C VAL A 347 6.76 -2.77 2.59
N ASN A 348 6.36 -1.75 1.83
CA ASN A 348 6.34 -0.36 2.30
C ASN A 348 5.20 -0.13 3.33
N ASN A 349 5.15 1.02 3.98
CA ASN A 349 4.11 1.33 4.98
C ASN A 349 3.04 2.27 4.43
N LEU A 350 1.80 2.09 4.92
CA LEU A 350 0.88 3.21 5.12
C LEU A 350 1.54 4.18 6.12
N ASP A 351 1.67 5.44 5.72
CA ASP A 351 2.47 6.43 6.44
C ASP A 351 1.69 7.06 7.61
N PHE A 352 1.67 6.35 8.73
CA PHE A 352 1.02 6.81 9.97
C PHE A 352 1.71 8.02 10.60
N GLU A 353 2.99 8.28 10.32
CA GLU A 353 3.67 9.50 10.75
C GLU A 353 3.08 10.72 10.00
N TYR A 354 2.91 10.62 8.68
CA TYR A 354 2.27 11.65 7.88
C TYR A 354 0.83 11.89 8.34
N PHE A 355 0.03 10.83 8.47
CA PHE A 355 -1.36 10.92 8.92
C PHE A 355 -1.48 11.65 10.27
N ARG A 356 -0.74 11.22 11.30
CA ARG A 356 -0.81 11.83 12.64
C ARG A 356 -0.38 13.29 12.61
N ALA A 357 0.75 13.59 11.98
CA ALA A 357 1.25 14.96 11.90
C ALA A 357 0.30 15.87 11.10
N SER A 358 -0.31 15.37 10.01
CA SER A 358 -1.30 16.13 9.24
C SER A 358 -2.58 16.38 10.05
N THR A 359 -3.05 15.38 10.82
CA THR A 359 -4.22 15.51 11.71
C THR A 359 -3.94 16.53 12.81
N ASN A 360 -2.74 16.53 13.38
CA ASN A 360 -2.37 17.47 14.43
C ASN A 360 -2.13 18.89 13.90
N ALA A 361 -1.53 19.03 12.72
CA ALA A 361 -1.21 20.33 12.14
C ALA A 361 -2.39 20.96 11.40
N PHE A 362 -3.14 20.22 10.58
CA PHE A 362 -4.25 20.76 9.80
C PHE A 362 -5.63 20.42 10.38
N GLY A 363 -5.73 19.28 11.06
CA GLY A 363 -6.99 18.80 11.63
C GLY A 363 -7.41 19.62 12.85
N ASN A 364 -6.78 19.31 13.98
CA ASN A 364 -7.14 19.84 15.30
C ASN A 364 -6.26 21.02 15.79
N PHE A 365 -5.22 21.38 15.02
CA PHE A 365 -4.25 22.45 15.32
C PHE A 365 -3.50 22.27 16.67
N SER A 366 -3.40 21.04 17.17
CA SER A 366 -2.67 20.71 18.40
C SER A 366 -1.15 20.81 18.24
N GLU A 367 -0.63 20.74 17.02
CA GLU A 367 0.78 20.93 16.70
C GLU A 367 0.98 22.05 15.68
N THR A 368 2.22 22.42 15.40
CA THR A 368 2.57 23.51 14.49
C THR A 368 2.86 23.02 13.07
N MET A 369 2.78 23.90 12.08
CA MET A 369 3.29 23.64 10.73
C MET A 369 4.80 23.38 10.70
N ALA A 370 5.58 23.95 11.64
CA ALA A 370 6.99 23.64 11.84
C ALA A 370 7.22 22.20 12.31
N ASN A 371 6.37 21.66 13.19
CA ASN A 371 6.42 20.23 13.57
C ASN A 371 6.11 19.35 12.37
N PHE A 372 5.09 19.69 11.57
CA PHE A 372 4.78 18.95 10.34
C PHE A 372 5.95 18.96 9.35
N GLY A 373 6.59 20.11 9.12
CA GLY A 373 7.80 20.21 8.30
C GLY A 373 8.98 19.39 8.86
N SER A 374 9.10 19.33 10.19
CA SER A 374 10.10 18.49 10.88
C SER A 374 9.82 17.00 10.68
N MET A 375 8.55 16.57 10.72
CA MET A 375 8.15 15.18 10.42
C MET A 375 8.55 14.80 8.99
N LEU A 376 8.31 15.67 8.00
CA LEU A 376 8.73 15.40 6.62
C LEU A 376 10.25 15.15 6.55
N THR A 377 11.05 15.96 7.24
CA THR A 377 12.52 15.83 7.25
C THR A 377 13.00 14.60 8.05
N GLN A 378 12.34 14.27 9.17
CA GLN A 378 12.69 13.12 9.99
C GLN A 378 12.41 11.81 9.25
N THR A 379 11.21 11.68 8.68
CA THR A 379 10.81 10.47 7.93
C THR A 379 11.63 10.25 6.66
N SER A 380 12.13 11.30 6.01
CA SER A 380 13.12 11.18 4.91
C SER A 380 14.43 10.52 5.35
N ASN A 381 14.81 10.63 6.64
CA ASN A 381 15.99 9.94 7.17
C ASN A 381 15.66 8.52 7.66
N ASP A 382 14.43 8.28 8.11
CA ASP A 382 14.01 6.98 8.64
C ASP A 382 13.70 5.97 7.53
N TYR A 383 13.14 6.42 6.40
CA TYR A 383 12.64 5.55 5.34
C TYR A 383 13.64 5.48 4.18
N ILE A 384 14.14 4.28 3.87
CA ILE A 384 15.03 4.07 2.71
C ILE A 384 14.33 4.42 1.39
N TYR A 385 13.04 4.10 1.27
CA TYR A 385 12.22 4.33 0.08
C TYR A 385 11.06 5.29 0.38
N GLU A 386 11.36 6.47 0.94
CA GLU A 386 10.34 7.43 1.40
C GLU A 386 9.23 7.76 0.38
N ASN A 387 9.56 7.77 -0.92
CA ASN A 387 8.60 8.08 -1.99
C ASN A 387 7.62 6.92 -2.24
N GLN A 388 7.94 5.70 -1.81
CA GLN A 388 7.07 4.53 -1.91
C GLN A 388 6.14 4.37 -0.69
N ALA A 389 6.31 5.16 0.38
CA ALA A 389 5.35 5.21 1.48
C ALA A 389 4.00 5.74 1.00
N VAL A 390 2.90 5.20 1.51
CA VAL A 390 1.54 5.58 1.09
C VAL A 390 0.94 6.55 2.10
N THR A 391 0.83 7.83 1.72
CA THR A 391 0.37 8.91 2.61
C THR A 391 -1.14 9.08 2.56
N PHE A 392 -1.76 9.55 3.64
CA PHE A 392 -3.21 9.76 3.70
C PHE A 392 -3.58 10.79 4.77
N LEU A 393 -4.78 11.37 4.67
CA LEU A 393 -5.36 12.25 5.71
C LEU A 393 -6.32 11.51 6.63
N ASP A 394 -7.02 10.52 6.08
CA ASP A 394 -7.89 9.58 6.76
C ASP A 394 -7.98 8.27 5.94
N ASN A 395 -8.50 7.22 6.56
CA ASN A 395 -8.75 5.91 5.97
C ASN A 395 -9.93 5.23 6.69
N HIS A 396 -10.13 3.93 6.50
CA HIS A 396 -11.25 3.18 7.09
C HIS A 396 -11.14 2.87 8.58
N ASP A 397 -9.99 3.10 9.21
CA ASP A 397 -9.70 2.76 10.62
C ASP A 397 -9.47 3.98 11.52
N VAL A 398 -9.53 5.18 10.94
CA VAL A 398 -9.36 6.43 11.66
C VAL A 398 -10.56 7.34 11.44
N THR A 399 -10.73 8.31 12.34
CA THR A 399 -11.75 9.34 12.19
C THR A 399 -11.61 10.06 10.85
N ARG A 400 -12.73 10.29 10.16
CA ARG A 400 -12.76 11.12 8.93
C ARG A 400 -12.12 12.48 9.19
N PHE A 401 -11.22 12.90 8.30
CA PHE A 401 -10.52 14.16 8.43
C PHE A 401 -11.49 15.35 8.39
N ARG A 402 -12.59 15.25 7.62
CA ARG A 402 -13.65 16.27 7.60
C ARG A 402 -14.35 16.45 8.95
N PHE A 403 -14.50 15.39 9.74
CA PHE A 403 -15.06 15.48 11.08
C PHE A 403 -14.13 16.27 12.01
N ILE A 404 -12.83 16.05 11.90
CA ILE A 404 -11.81 16.77 12.68
C ILE A 404 -11.70 18.23 12.21
N GLN A 405 -11.73 18.47 10.90
CA GLN A 405 -11.60 19.78 10.29
C GLN A 405 -12.80 20.12 9.39
N PRO A 406 -13.86 20.73 9.97
CA PRO A 406 -15.04 21.11 9.21
C PRO A 406 -14.85 22.39 8.39
N ASN A 407 -13.76 23.15 8.59
CA ASN A 407 -13.50 24.36 7.81
C ASN A 407 -12.82 24.01 6.47
N ASP A 408 -13.45 24.41 5.37
CA ASP A 408 -12.99 24.13 4.01
C ASP A 408 -11.56 24.59 3.72
N LYS A 409 -11.13 25.73 4.28
CA LYS A 409 -9.81 26.32 4.00
C LYS A 409 -8.64 25.44 4.47
N PRO A 410 -8.47 25.15 5.79
CA PRO A 410 -7.46 24.20 6.25
C PRO A 410 -7.67 22.79 5.68
N TYR A 411 -8.93 22.40 5.38
CA TYR A 411 -9.22 21.13 4.76
C TYR A 411 -8.60 21.01 3.36
N HIS A 412 -8.80 22.00 2.49
CA HIS A 412 -8.19 22.06 1.16
C HIS A 412 -6.68 22.22 1.24
N ALA A 413 -6.17 22.97 2.22
CA ALA A 413 -4.74 23.10 2.46
C ALA A 413 -4.07 21.76 2.80
N ALA A 414 -4.71 20.93 3.63
CA ALA A 414 -4.25 19.59 3.94
C ALA A 414 -4.24 18.69 2.70
N LEU A 415 -5.31 18.73 1.91
CA LEU A 415 -5.46 17.94 0.67
C LEU A 415 -4.42 18.33 -0.38
N ALA A 416 -4.19 19.63 -0.59
CA ALA A 416 -3.15 20.11 -1.49
C ALA A 416 -1.74 19.71 -1.03
N THR A 417 -1.50 19.73 0.29
CA THR A 417 -0.24 19.28 0.89
C THR A 417 -0.04 17.77 0.68
N LEU A 418 -1.07 16.94 0.89
CA LEU A 418 -1.04 15.49 0.62
C LEU A 418 -0.60 15.20 -0.82
N LEU A 419 -1.22 15.87 -1.78
CA LEU A 419 -0.98 15.62 -3.20
C LEU A 419 0.40 16.07 -3.68
N THR A 420 1.07 16.97 -2.94
CA THR A 420 2.37 17.56 -3.31
C THR A 420 3.55 17.14 -2.41
N ALA A 421 3.29 16.51 -1.26
CA ALA A 421 4.30 15.93 -0.39
C ALA A 421 4.91 14.62 -0.98
N ARG A 422 6.03 14.17 -0.39
CA ARG A 422 6.65 12.88 -0.72
C ARG A 422 5.72 11.71 -0.41
N GLY A 423 5.95 10.57 -1.07
CA GLY A 423 5.08 9.41 -0.97
C GLY A 423 4.04 9.34 -2.08
N THR A 424 3.27 8.26 -2.07
CA THR A 424 2.12 8.02 -2.95
C THR A 424 0.83 8.38 -2.21
N PRO A 425 0.10 9.43 -2.62
CA PRO A 425 -1.08 9.88 -1.89
C PRO A 425 -2.26 8.91 -2.08
N ASN A 426 -2.87 8.52 -0.96
CA ASN A 426 -4.12 7.79 -0.85
C ASN A 426 -5.25 8.72 -0.38
N ILE A 427 -6.32 8.76 -1.16
CA ILE A 427 -7.54 9.51 -0.87
C ILE A 427 -8.61 8.50 -0.49
N TYR A 428 -9.16 8.62 0.73
CA TYR A 428 -10.27 7.79 1.16
C TYR A 428 -11.58 8.24 0.53
N TYR A 429 -12.42 7.30 0.06
CA TYR A 429 -13.59 7.62 -0.76
C TYR A 429 -14.52 8.65 -0.10
N GLY A 430 -14.98 9.64 -0.87
CA GLY A 430 -15.88 10.68 -0.39
C GLY A 430 -15.20 11.88 0.27
N THR A 431 -13.88 11.88 0.45
CA THR A 431 -13.10 13.06 0.89
C THR A 431 -13.37 14.25 -0.04
N GLU A 432 -13.35 14.03 -1.34
CA GLU A 432 -13.68 15.04 -2.35
C GLU A 432 -15.16 15.49 -2.33
N GLN A 433 -16.03 14.73 -1.67
CA GLN A 433 -17.44 15.06 -1.46
C GLN A 433 -17.70 15.69 -0.07
N TYR A 434 -16.65 15.97 0.71
CA TYR A 434 -16.74 16.45 2.09
C TYR A 434 -17.55 15.53 3.01
N MET A 435 -17.47 14.23 2.76
CA MET A 435 -18.15 13.26 3.59
C MET A 435 -17.62 13.34 5.03
N SER A 436 -18.53 13.50 5.97
CA SER A 436 -18.24 13.66 7.40
C SER A 436 -19.01 12.64 8.21
N SER A 437 -18.37 12.10 9.23
CA SER A 437 -19.00 11.15 10.15
C SER A 437 -19.89 11.86 11.18
N VAL A 438 -20.83 11.11 11.77
CA VAL A 438 -21.71 11.60 12.85
C VAL A 438 -20.99 11.69 14.20
N ASN A 439 -19.88 10.97 14.35
CA ASN A 439 -19.01 10.99 15.52
C ASN A 439 -17.57 10.62 15.12
N ALA A 440 -16.66 10.54 16.09
CA ALA A 440 -15.24 10.32 15.84
C ALA A 440 -14.86 8.85 15.52
N SER A 441 -15.79 7.90 15.56
CA SER A 441 -15.46 6.49 15.29
C SER A 441 -15.13 6.27 13.82
N ASP A 442 -14.27 5.28 13.57
CA ASP A 442 -13.95 4.73 12.27
C ASP A 442 -15.20 4.21 11.56
N VAL A 443 -16.06 3.47 12.28
CA VAL A 443 -17.34 2.93 11.78
C VAL A 443 -18.24 4.04 11.24
N ALA A 444 -18.34 5.16 11.96
CA ALA A 444 -19.15 6.30 11.53
C ALA A 444 -18.58 6.98 10.26
N GLY A 445 -17.33 6.72 9.91
CA GLY A 445 -16.68 7.16 8.69
C GLY A 445 -16.95 6.28 7.46
N ARG A 446 -17.54 5.09 7.62
CA ARG A 446 -17.79 4.13 6.52
C ARG A 446 -19.16 4.35 5.87
N GLN A 447 -19.54 5.59 5.61
CA GLN A 447 -20.85 5.96 5.07
C GLN A 447 -21.03 5.54 3.60
N PHE A 448 -22.25 5.21 3.19
CA PHE A 448 -22.54 4.89 1.79
C PHE A 448 -22.43 6.14 0.92
N LEU A 449 -21.43 6.21 0.02
CA LEU A 449 -21.20 7.38 -0.82
C LEU A 449 -22.37 7.66 -1.78
N GLN A 450 -23.02 6.61 -2.28
CA GLN A 450 -24.19 6.75 -3.16
C GLN A 450 -25.34 7.56 -2.55
N THR A 451 -25.51 7.48 -1.23
CA THR A 451 -26.59 8.18 -0.51
C THR A 451 -26.10 9.45 0.17
N ALA A 452 -24.80 9.76 0.10
CA ALA A 452 -24.23 10.99 0.63
C ALA A 452 -24.64 12.23 -0.19
N ALA A 453 -24.63 13.41 0.43
CA ALA A 453 -24.93 14.68 -0.24
C ALA A 453 -23.78 15.69 -0.06
N PRO A 454 -23.13 16.15 -1.14
CA PRO A 454 -23.28 15.69 -2.52
C PRO A 454 -22.68 14.28 -2.74
N ALA A 455 -23.24 13.50 -3.68
CA ALA A 455 -22.63 12.26 -4.16
C ALA A 455 -22.04 12.48 -5.55
N PHE A 456 -20.80 12.04 -5.77
CA PHE A 456 -20.11 12.06 -7.07
C PHE A 456 -20.11 13.43 -7.80
N SER A 457 -20.16 14.55 -7.06
CA SER A 457 -20.06 15.88 -7.65
C SER A 457 -18.64 16.16 -8.13
N GLN A 458 -18.51 16.52 -9.41
CA GLN A 458 -17.22 16.91 -10.01
C GLN A 458 -16.94 18.42 -9.89
N THR A 459 -17.81 19.16 -9.20
CA THR A 459 -17.71 20.63 -9.07
C THR A 459 -17.28 21.08 -7.67
N THR A 460 -17.00 20.16 -6.75
CA THR A 460 -16.46 20.54 -5.44
C THR A 460 -15.04 21.07 -5.60
N THR A 461 -14.66 22.03 -4.77
CA THR A 461 -13.27 22.53 -4.72
C THR A 461 -12.29 21.39 -4.45
N ALA A 462 -12.61 20.47 -3.54
CA ALA A 462 -11.76 19.32 -3.23
C ALA A 462 -11.52 18.42 -4.46
N TYR A 463 -12.56 18.11 -5.25
CA TYR A 463 -12.43 17.35 -6.51
C TYR A 463 -11.49 18.05 -7.49
N GLN A 464 -11.65 19.36 -7.66
CA GLN A 464 -10.85 20.17 -8.58
C GLN A 464 -9.38 20.32 -8.11
N VAL A 465 -9.14 20.39 -6.79
CA VAL A 465 -7.78 20.35 -6.20
C VAL A 465 -7.11 19.02 -6.53
N ILE A 466 -7.81 17.89 -6.35
CA ILE A 466 -7.29 16.56 -6.69
C ILE A 466 -6.98 16.49 -8.18
N GLN A 467 -7.90 16.93 -9.04
CA GLN A 467 -7.72 16.96 -10.49
C GLN A 467 -6.46 17.73 -10.91
N ALA A 468 -6.29 18.95 -10.41
CA ALA A 468 -5.14 19.79 -10.78
C ALA A 468 -3.81 19.19 -10.28
N LEU A 469 -3.75 18.72 -9.03
CA LEU A 469 -2.49 18.27 -8.44
C LEU A 469 -2.13 16.84 -8.81
N ALA A 470 -3.10 15.98 -9.13
CA ALA A 470 -2.83 14.69 -9.76
C ALA A 470 -2.17 14.85 -11.13
N ALA A 471 -2.63 15.83 -11.93
CA ALA A 471 -1.99 16.17 -13.21
C ALA A 471 -0.56 16.73 -13.02
N LEU A 472 -0.35 17.56 -12.00
CA LEU A 472 0.99 18.04 -11.64
C LEU A 472 1.92 16.89 -11.24
N ARG A 473 1.47 15.97 -10.38
CA ARG A 473 2.24 14.81 -9.93
C ARG A 473 2.69 13.93 -11.09
N LYS A 474 1.82 13.72 -12.08
CA LYS A 474 2.15 12.93 -13.28
C LYS A 474 3.15 13.64 -14.20
N SER A 475 3.08 14.97 -14.29
CA SER A 475 3.86 15.75 -15.26
C SER A 475 5.20 16.26 -14.73
N ASN A 476 5.35 16.49 -13.42
CA ASN A 476 6.58 16.97 -12.80
C ASN A 476 7.14 15.94 -11.80
N ASP A 477 8.19 15.25 -12.22
CA ASP A 477 8.90 14.22 -11.44
C ASP A 477 9.39 14.71 -10.08
N ALA A 478 9.55 16.02 -9.86
CA ALA A 478 9.89 16.55 -8.54
C ALA A 478 8.85 16.15 -7.49
N VAL A 479 7.56 16.11 -7.84
CA VAL A 479 6.50 15.73 -6.90
C VAL A 479 6.53 14.23 -6.59
N ALA A 480 6.86 13.39 -7.57
CA ALA A 480 6.89 11.94 -7.40
C ALA A 480 8.19 11.44 -6.74
N TYR A 481 9.35 11.93 -7.20
CA TYR A 481 10.66 11.37 -6.86
C TYR A 481 11.56 12.34 -6.08
N GLY A 482 11.16 13.60 -5.96
CA GLY A 482 12.03 14.64 -5.45
C GLY A 482 12.18 14.64 -3.93
N GLU A 483 13.36 15.05 -3.48
CA GLU A 483 13.66 15.29 -2.07
C GLU A 483 12.84 16.49 -1.55
N THR A 484 12.53 16.48 -0.25
CA THR A 484 11.79 17.57 0.42
C THR A 484 12.76 18.50 1.14
N GLN A 485 12.66 19.81 0.87
CA GLN A 485 13.37 20.85 1.60
C GLN A 485 12.38 21.83 2.23
N ILE A 486 12.44 22.05 3.53
CA ILE A 486 11.67 23.11 4.21
C ILE A 486 12.37 24.45 3.98
N LEU A 487 11.70 25.39 3.32
CA LEU A 487 12.24 26.73 3.02
C LEU A 487 11.85 27.76 4.10
N TYR A 488 10.65 27.61 4.68
CA TYR A 488 10.14 28.47 5.73
C TYR A 488 9.05 27.75 6.51
N SER A 489 9.02 27.92 7.83
CA SER A 489 7.95 27.37 8.66
C SER A 489 7.72 28.21 9.90
N THR A 490 6.46 28.32 10.31
CA THR A 490 6.04 28.94 11.57
C THR A 490 5.04 28.02 12.27
N ASN A 491 4.26 28.56 13.21
CA ASN A 491 3.12 27.86 13.76
C ASN A 491 2.08 27.52 12.67
N ASP A 492 1.89 28.40 11.69
CA ASP A 492 0.72 28.38 10.80
C ASP A 492 1.05 28.38 9.30
N VAL A 493 2.30 28.68 8.96
CA VAL A 493 2.77 28.69 7.58
C VAL A 493 3.82 27.61 7.37
N LEU A 494 3.74 26.93 6.24
CA LEU A 494 4.81 26.08 5.72
C LEU A 494 5.10 26.44 4.27
N VAL A 495 6.38 26.60 3.94
CA VAL A 495 6.86 26.65 2.56
C VAL A 495 7.88 25.54 2.40
N PHE A 496 7.60 24.60 1.51
CA PHE A 496 8.51 23.51 1.19
C PHE A 496 8.73 23.41 -0.31
N LYS A 497 9.88 22.84 -0.69
CA LYS A 497 10.26 22.56 -2.06
C LYS A 497 10.41 21.06 -2.23
N ARG A 498 9.90 20.55 -3.35
CA ARG A 498 10.22 19.24 -3.89
C ARG A 498 11.19 19.40 -5.04
N GLN A 499 12.26 18.61 -5.11
CA GLN A 499 13.27 18.75 -6.15
C GLN A 499 13.76 17.39 -6.68
N PHE A 500 13.67 17.21 -8.00
CA PHE A 500 14.30 16.09 -8.72
C PHE A 500 15.17 16.66 -9.84
N TYR A 501 16.48 16.72 -9.60
CA TYR A 501 17.43 17.44 -10.45
C TYR A 501 17.00 18.91 -10.66
N ASP A 502 16.87 19.37 -11.90
CA ASP A 502 16.46 20.74 -12.21
C ASP A 502 14.94 20.94 -12.09
N LYS A 503 14.15 19.87 -12.04
CA LYS A 503 12.71 19.97 -11.82
C LYS A 503 12.44 20.30 -10.37
N GLN A 504 11.60 21.30 -10.13
CA GLN A 504 11.31 21.83 -8.79
C GLN A 504 9.84 22.21 -8.66
N VAL A 505 9.25 21.98 -7.49
CA VAL A 505 7.93 22.49 -7.11
C VAL A 505 8.04 23.14 -5.74
N ILE A 506 7.65 24.40 -5.61
CA ILE A 506 7.52 25.08 -4.31
C ILE A 506 6.04 25.15 -3.96
N VAL A 507 5.74 24.75 -2.73
CA VAL A 507 4.39 24.81 -2.17
C VAL A 507 4.45 25.68 -0.93
N SER A 508 3.59 26.70 -0.87
CA SER A 508 3.41 27.52 0.32
C SER A 508 1.98 27.39 0.82
N VAL A 509 1.83 27.15 2.11
CA VAL A 509 0.55 26.83 2.74
C VAL A 509 0.37 27.70 3.98
N ASN A 510 -0.79 28.36 4.07
CA ASN A 510 -1.27 28.95 5.31
C ASN A 510 -2.48 28.16 5.81
N ARG A 511 -2.32 27.42 6.92
CA ARG A 511 -3.42 26.63 7.48
C ARG A 511 -4.50 27.49 8.14
N GLN A 512 -4.18 28.72 8.58
CA GLN A 512 -5.14 29.54 9.31
C GLN A 512 -6.20 30.09 8.37
N PRO A 513 -7.51 29.85 8.61
CA PRO A 513 -8.55 30.22 7.65
C PRO A 513 -8.79 31.73 7.52
N ASN A 514 -8.46 32.51 8.55
CA ASN A 514 -8.91 33.90 8.69
C ASN A 514 -7.76 34.90 8.95
N SER A 515 -6.52 34.42 9.01
CA SER A 515 -5.36 35.25 9.29
C SER A 515 -4.40 35.22 8.11
N ALA A 516 -3.89 36.39 7.73
CA ALA A 516 -2.88 36.50 6.70
C ALA A 516 -1.48 36.57 7.34
N PHE A 517 -0.48 36.01 6.66
CA PHE A 517 0.90 36.01 7.11
C PHE A 517 1.83 36.50 6.01
N VAL A 518 2.83 37.29 6.39
CA VAL A 518 3.90 37.70 5.48
C VAL A 518 5.01 36.66 5.53
N VAL A 519 5.26 36.01 4.39
CA VAL A 519 6.45 35.19 4.19
C VAL A 519 7.58 36.13 3.76
N PRO A 520 8.73 36.14 4.45
CA PRO A 520 9.87 36.95 4.04
C PRO A 520 10.42 36.46 2.69
N ALA A 521 11.30 37.24 2.07
CA ALA A 521 12.01 36.75 0.88
C ALA A 521 12.83 35.50 1.24
N LEU A 522 12.74 34.46 0.42
CA LEU A 522 13.39 33.16 0.66
C LEU A 522 14.43 32.88 -0.42
N PRO A 523 15.65 32.40 -0.06
CA PRO A 523 16.56 31.84 -1.03
C PRO A 523 15.91 30.67 -1.78
N THR A 524 16.08 30.63 -3.10
CA THR A 524 15.55 29.54 -3.92
C THR A 524 16.51 29.17 -5.04
N THR A 525 16.41 27.91 -5.46
CA THR A 525 17.14 27.34 -6.60
C THR A 525 16.28 27.27 -7.86
N ILE A 526 15.02 27.68 -7.79
CA ILE A 526 14.19 27.83 -8.99
C ILE A 526 14.76 29.00 -9.82
N PRO A 527 14.92 28.86 -11.16
CA PRO A 527 15.47 29.93 -11.99
C PRO A 527 14.62 31.21 -11.98
N ALA A 528 15.25 32.34 -12.32
CA ALA A 528 14.54 33.60 -12.46
C ALA A 528 13.43 33.50 -13.52
N GLY A 529 12.24 34.03 -13.19
CA GLY A 529 11.06 33.91 -14.03
C GLY A 529 9.77 34.11 -13.24
N THR A 530 8.65 34.20 -13.97
CA THR A 530 7.31 34.28 -13.38
C THR A 530 6.67 32.90 -13.37
N TYR A 531 6.18 32.48 -12.20
CA TYR A 531 5.56 31.19 -11.97
C TYR A 531 4.10 31.39 -11.58
N THR A 532 3.19 30.85 -12.39
CA THR A 532 1.76 30.85 -12.09
C THR A 532 1.41 29.74 -11.12
N ASP A 533 0.45 30.02 -10.24
CA ASP A 533 -0.11 29.00 -9.36
C ASP A 533 -0.73 27.85 -10.18
N GLN A 534 -0.33 26.62 -9.90
CA GLN A 534 -0.83 25.41 -10.58
C GLN A 534 -2.29 25.11 -10.23
N LEU A 535 -2.81 25.68 -9.15
CA LEU A 535 -4.23 25.62 -8.80
C LEU A 535 -5.04 26.73 -9.47
N THR A 536 -4.42 27.61 -10.26
CA THR A 536 -5.08 28.72 -10.97
C THR A 536 -5.93 29.63 -10.07
N GLY A 537 -5.50 29.80 -8.80
CA GLY A 537 -6.22 30.60 -7.81
C GLY A 537 -7.38 29.88 -7.13
N LEU A 538 -7.58 28.57 -7.37
CA LEU A 538 -8.64 27.77 -6.75
C LEU A 538 -8.59 27.82 -5.22
N LEU A 539 -7.39 27.88 -4.64
CA LEU A 539 -7.15 28.07 -3.21
C LEU A 539 -6.53 29.45 -2.91
N SER A 540 -7.01 30.48 -3.60
CA SER A 540 -6.55 31.87 -3.51
C SER A 540 -5.08 32.11 -3.89
N GLY A 541 -4.43 31.11 -4.51
CA GLY A 541 -3.04 31.21 -4.91
C GLY A 541 -2.78 32.30 -5.97
N ALA A 542 -1.62 32.93 -5.88
CA ALA A 542 -1.14 33.98 -6.76
C ALA A 542 0.14 33.56 -7.50
N SER A 543 0.43 34.27 -8.60
CA SER A 543 1.71 34.12 -9.30
C SER A 543 2.84 34.80 -8.54
N THR A 544 4.06 34.28 -8.67
CA THR A 544 5.27 34.89 -8.10
C THR A 544 6.32 35.14 -9.18
N THR A 545 7.23 36.08 -8.95
CA THR A 545 8.38 36.34 -9.84
C THR A 545 9.67 36.18 -9.07
N VAL A 546 10.41 35.12 -9.40
CA VAL A 546 11.74 34.83 -8.84
C VAL A 546 12.77 35.69 -9.55
N ALA A 547 13.62 36.37 -8.79
CA ALA A 547 14.74 37.17 -9.31
C ALA A 547 15.92 37.13 -8.33
N GLY A 548 17.15 37.20 -8.85
CA GLY A 548 18.35 37.23 -8.00
C GLY A 548 18.53 36.01 -7.08
N GLY A 549 17.99 34.84 -7.46
CA GLY A 549 18.03 33.63 -6.62
C GLY A 549 17.11 33.70 -5.39
N GLN A 550 16.13 34.60 -5.40
CA GLN A 550 15.18 34.79 -4.31
C GLN A 550 13.75 34.68 -4.79
N LEU A 551 12.95 33.93 -4.02
CA LEU A 551 11.52 34.10 -3.98
C LEU A 551 11.24 35.39 -3.21
N PRO A 552 10.56 36.40 -3.79
CA PRO A 552 10.31 37.67 -3.11
C PRO A 552 9.44 37.45 -1.86
N SER A 553 9.34 38.45 -0.99
CA SER A 553 8.35 38.42 0.09
C SER A 553 6.93 38.47 -0.49
N PHE A 554 6.01 37.71 0.09
CA PHE A 554 4.60 37.67 -0.29
C PHE A 554 3.71 37.48 0.93
N THR A 555 2.44 37.84 0.78
CA THR A 555 1.42 37.65 1.82
C THR A 555 0.57 36.45 1.46
N LEU A 556 0.47 35.48 2.37
CA LEU A 556 -0.48 34.38 2.28
C LEU A 556 -1.76 34.78 3.00
N SER A 557 -2.87 34.89 2.28
CA SER A 557 -4.20 35.07 2.86
C SER A 557 -4.65 33.81 3.61
N GLY A 558 -5.72 33.91 4.39
CA GLY A 558 -6.18 32.80 5.22
C GLY A 558 -6.66 31.61 4.39
N GLY A 559 -6.06 30.43 4.60
CA GLY A 559 -6.31 29.22 3.83
C GLY A 559 -5.58 29.13 2.48
N GLU A 560 -4.74 30.11 2.15
CA GLU A 560 -4.11 30.19 0.85
C GLU A 560 -3.07 29.08 0.64
N VAL A 561 -3.12 28.48 -0.55
CA VAL A 561 -2.10 27.56 -1.05
C VAL A 561 -1.59 28.07 -2.39
N ASN A 562 -0.28 28.26 -2.50
CA ASN A 562 0.39 28.47 -3.77
C ASN A 562 1.17 27.22 -4.15
N VAL A 563 1.06 26.81 -5.41
CA VAL A 563 1.89 25.75 -5.98
C VAL A 563 2.59 26.31 -7.22
N TRP A 564 3.91 26.48 -7.14
CA TRP A 564 4.72 26.99 -8.25
C TRP A 564 5.63 25.87 -8.78
N SER A 565 5.50 25.58 -10.08
CA SER A 565 6.18 24.45 -10.73
C SER A 565 7.18 24.95 -11.76
N TYR A 566 8.43 24.48 -11.64
CA TYR A 566 9.44 24.56 -12.67
C TYR A 566 9.73 23.15 -13.20
N ASN A 567 9.37 22.91 -14.45
CA ASN A 567 9.43 21.58 -15.06
C ASN A 567 10.18 21.59 -16.40
N PRO A 568 11.50 21.86 -16.39
CA PRO A 568 12.28 21.81 -17.62
C PRO A 568 12.35 20.38 -18.16
N SER A 569 12.62 20.26 -19.46
CA SER A 569 13.10 19.00 -20.01
C SER A 569 14.51 18.75 -19.47
N LEU A 570 14.73 17.57 -18.89
CA LEU A 570 16.06 17.14 -18.44
C LEU A 570 16.90 16.52 -19.58
N GLY A 571 16.35 16.53 -20.81
CA GLY A 571 16.90 15.84 -21.97
C GLY A 571 16.89 14.32 -21.81
N THR A 572 17.30 13.62 -22.88
CA THR A 572 17.29 12.14 -22.92
C THR A 572 18.70 11.54 -22.93
N THR A 573 19.75 12.36 -22.84
CA THR A 573 21.15 11.94 -22.96
C THR A 573 21.76 11.44 -21.64
N ILE A 574 21.28 11.95 -20.51
CA ILE A 574 21.72 11.57 -19.17
C ILE A 574 20.58 10.78 -18.51
N PRO A 575 20.77 9.48 -18.22
CA PRO A 575 19.76 8.68 -17.55
C PRO A 575 19.67 9.09 -16.07
N ARG A 576 18.46 9.13 -15.53
CA ARG A 576 18.18 9.50 -14.14
C ARG A 576 17.14 8.55 -13.56
N ILE A 577 17.48 7.86 -12.49
CA ILE A 577 16.58 6.93 -11.80
C ILE A 577 15.78 7.74 -10.78
N GLY A 578 14.45 7.70 -10.90
CA GLY A 578 13.52 8.25 -9.92
C GLY A 578 13.04 7.21 -8.92
N ASP A 579 12.73 6.00 -9.40
CA ASP A 579 12.23 4.91 -8.55
C ASP A 579 12.51 3.53 -9.14
N VAL A 580 12.45 2.47 -8.32
CA VAL A 580 12.59 1.06 -8.76
C VAL A 580 11.56 0.18 -8.04
N VAL A 581 10.85 -0.65 -8.82
CA VAL A 581 9.90 -1.64 -8.32
C VAL A 581 10.18 -3.00 -8.98
N SER A 582 10.41 -4.10 -8.27
CA SER A 582 10.51 -4.24 -6.80
C SER A 582 11.83 -3.68 -6.25
N THR A 583 11.95 -3.55 -4.93
CA THR A 583 13.18 -3.11 -4.23
C THR A 583 14.07 -4.27 -3.75
N SER A 584 13.59 -5.51 -3.93
CA SER A 584 14.32 -6.75 -3.65
C SER A 584 13.95 -7.85 -4.64
N GLY A 585 14.84 -8.84 -4.80
CA GLY A 585 14.60 -10.00 -5.67
C GLY A 585 15.84 -10.84 -5.91
N ARG A 586 15.62 -12.06 -6.39
CA ARG A 586 16.64 -13.04 -6.78
C ARG A 586 16.89 -13.01 -8.29
N ALA A 587 17.99 -13.63 -8.71
CA ALA A 587 18.37 -13.73 -10.12
C ALA A 587 17.20 -14.22 -10.99
N GLY A 588 16.95 -13.52 -12.10
CA GLY A 588 15.84 -13.79 -13.02
C GLY A 588 14.55 -13.03 -12.73
N ASN A 589 14.37 -12.43 -11.54
CA ASN A 589 13.20 -11.59 -11.29
C ASN A 589 13.19 -10.36 -12.18
N THR A 590 12.00 -9.98 -12.65
CA THR A 590 11.76 -8.73 -13.36
C THR A 590 11.92 -7.54 -12.40
N VAL A 591 12.49 -6.44 -12.90
CA VAL A 591 12.64 -5.17 -12.19
C VAL A 591 12.25 -4.04 -13.13
N TYR A 592 11.38 -3.14 -12.67
CA TYR A 592 10.98 -1.91 -13.33
C TYR A 592 11.77 -0.73 -12.74
N ILE A 593 12.47 0.01 -13.59
CA ILE A 593 13.22 1.22 -13.22
C ILE A 593 12.50 2.41 -13.86
N TYR A 594 12.02 3.36 -13.05
CA TYR A 594 11.31 4.56 -13.50
C TYR A 594 12.20 5.80 -13.41
N GLY A 595 12.03 6.75 -14.32
CA GLY A 595 12.85 7.96 -14.34
C GLY A 595 12.74 8.80 -15.61
N THR A 596 13.86 9.36 -16.06
CA THR A 596 13.97 10.15 -17.31
C THR A 596 15.28 9.80 -18.03
N GLY A 597 15.30 9.86 -19.36
CA GLY A 597 16.50 9.57 -20.15
C GLY A 597 16.84 8.09 -20.24
N LEU A 598 15.88 7.21 -19.96
CA LEU A 598 16.07 5.76 -19.81
C LEU A 598 15.98 4.97 -21.14
N GLY A 599 15.56 5.63 -22.23
CA GLY A 599 15.30 4.98 -23.51
C GLY A 599 16.53 4.78 -24.39
N GLY A 600 16.43 3.95 -25.42
CA GLY A 600 17.48 3.71 -26.42
C GLY A 600 18.56 2.73 -25.94
N ALA A 601 19.79 2.86 -26.44
CA ALA A 601 20.89 1.98 -26.07
C ALA A 601 21.42 2.30 -24.66
N VAL A 602 20.99 1.51 -23.67
CA VAL A 602 21.39 1.64 -22.26
C VAL A 602 21.98 0.34 -21.73
N THR A 603 22.80 0.45 -20.68
CA THR A 603 23.31 -0.70 -19.91
C THR A 603 22.88 -0.52 -18.46
N VAL A 604 22.15 -1.51 -17.93
CA VAL A 604 21.79 -1.55 -16.51
C VAL A 604 22.76 -2.44 -15.75
N LYS A 605 23.20 -2.03 -14.56
CA LYS A 605 24.04 -2.85 -13.69
C LYS A 605 23.47 -2.95 -12.28
N PHE A 606 23.59 -4.14 -11.69
CA PHE A 606 23.39 -4.41 -10.27
C PHE A 606 24.77 -4.57 -9.63
N GLY A 607 25.22 -3.55 -8.91
CA GLY A 607 26.63 -3.44 -8.52
C GLY A 607 27.51 -3.39 -9.76
N THR A 608 28.34 -4.40 -9.96
CA THR A 608 29.25 -4.51 -11.11
C THR A 608 28.69 -5.36 -12.27
N VAL A 609 27.58 -6.07 -12.04
CA VAL A 609 27.06 -7.10 -12.97
C VAL A 609 26.02 -6.50 -13.90
N THR A 610 26.23 -6.68 -15.21
CA THR A 610 25.30 -6.18 -16.24
C THR A 610 24.03 -7.02 -16.30
N ALA A 611 22.89 -6.34 -16.34
CA ALA A 611 21.56 -6.93 -16.47
C ALA A 611 21.06 -6.95 -17.92
N THR A 612 20.11 -7.86 -18.18
CA THR A 612 19.41 -7.92 -19.47
C THR A 612 18.24 -6.96 -19.45
N VAL A 613 18.32 -5.91 -20.27
CA VAL A 613 17.20 -4.99 -20.55
C VAL A 613 16.23 -5.66 -21.50
N THR A 614 14.99 -5.88 -21.06
CA THR A 614 13.94 -6.52 -21.86
C THR A 614 13.16 -5.51 -22.69
N SER A 615 12.93 -4.33 -22.15
CA SER A 615 12.34 -3.20 -22.87
C SER A 615 12.72 -1.88 -22.20
N ASN A 616 12.65 -0.78 -22.95
CA ASN A 616 12.76 0.54 -22.37
C ASN A 616 12.00 1.61 -23.17
N SER A 617 11.70 2.69 -22.46
CA SER A 617 11.21 3.97 -22.96
C SER A 617 12.00 5.08 -22.25
N ASP A 618 11.74 6.35 -22.58
CA ASP A 618 12.41 7.43 -21.86
C ASP A 618 12.09 7.46 -20.36
N GLY A 619 10.89 7.00 -19.99
CA GLY A 619 10.38 7.02 -18.61
C GLY A 619 10.55 5.72 -17.81
N GLN A 620 10.88 4.61 -18.47
CA GLN A 620 10.93 3.29 -17.83
C GLN A 620 11.91 2.34 -18.51
N ILE A 621 12.63 1.53 -17.73
CA ILE A 621 13.31 0.31 -18.18
C ILE A 621 12.67 -0.89 -17.49
N THR A 622 12.41 -1.94 -18.25
CA THR A 622 12.19 -3.29 -17.70
C THR A 622 13.47 -4.09 -17.90
N THR A 623 13.95 -4.69 -16.82
CA THR A 623 15.17 -5.49 -16.78
C THR A 623 14.95 -6.72 -15.90
N THR A 624 15.94 -7.61 -15.84
CA THR A 624 15.97 -8.71 -14.87
C THR A 624 17.15 -8.60 -13.92
N VAL A 625 17.04 -9.11 -12.70
CA VAL A 625 18.19 -9.30 -11.81
C VAL A 625 19.16 -10.27 -12.49
N PRO A 626 20.41 -9.88 -12.77
CA PRO A 626 21.30 -10.71 -13.58
C PRO A 626 21.77 -11.96 -12.85
N ALA A 627 21.99 -13.03 -13.61
CA ALA A 627 22.74 -14.17 -13.13
C ALA A 627 24.15 -13.72 -12.68
N GLY A 628 24.56 -14.14 -11.48
CA GLY A 628 25.84 -13.74 -10.88
C GLY A 628 25.83 -12.39 -10.16
N ALA A 629 24.68 -11.70 -10.07
CA ALA A 629 24.54 -10.58 -9.13
C ALA A 629 24.94 -11.02 -7.71
N VAL A 630 25.76 -10.22 -7.04
CA VAL A 630 26.21 -10.52 -5.68
C VAL A 630 25.04 -10.32 -4.73
N ALA A 631 24.71 -11.36 -3.96
CA ALA A 631 23.64 -11.29 -2.97
C ALA A 631 23.93 -10.23 -1.88
N GLY A 632 22.87 -9.68 -1.30
CA GLY A 632 22.89 -8.54 -0.39
C GLY A 632 22.59 -7.22 -1.08
N VAL A 633 22.86 -6.12 -0.37
CA VAL A 633 22.55 -4.77 -0.84
C VAL A 633 23.48 -4.38 -2.00
N GLN A 634 22.89 -4.13 -3.16
CA GLN A 634 23.55 -3.65 -4.37
C GLN A 634 23.00 -2.28 -4.78
N ASN A 635 23.76 -1.57 -5.62
CA ASN A 635 23.30 -0.34 -6.26
C ASN A 635 22.97 -0.60 -7.72
N ILE A 636 21.77 -0.21 -8.14
CA ILE A 636 21.37 -0.17 -9.55
C ILE A 636 21.91 1.11 -10.18
N THR A 637 22.49 0.99 -11.37
CA THR A 637 22.88 2.12 -12.22
C THR A 637 22.45 1.90 -13.66
N VAL A 638 22.17 2.99 -14.38
CA VAL A 638 21.89 3.00 -15.81
C VAL A 638 22.98 3.82 -16.52
N THR A 639 23.63 3.24 -17.52
CA THR A 639 24.64 3.90 -18.35
C THR A 639 24.11 4.11 -19.76
N LYS A 640 24.31 5.31 -20.31
CA LYS A 640 23.97 5.67 -21.70
C LYS A 640 25.12 6.45 -22.32
N GLY A 641 25.84 5.82 -23.26
CA GLY A 641 27.09 6.38 -23.79
C GLY A 641 28.12 6.58 -22.66
N ALA A 642 28.58 7.81 -22.47
CA ALA A 642 29.51 8.18 -21.39
C ALA A 642 28.82 8.60 -20.07
N ASN A 643 27.49 8.71 -20.05
CA ASN A 643 26.74 9.19 -18.89
C ASN A 643 26.25 8.02 -18.03
N VAL A 644 26.35 8.18 -16.72
CA VAL A 644 25.85 7.22 -15.71
C VAL A 644 24.82 7.94 -14.83
N SER A 645 23.73 7.25 -14.50
CA SER A 645 22.69 7.77 -13.60
C SER A 645 23.18 7.89 -12.15
N ASN A 646 22.34 8.48 -11.30
CA ASN A 646 22.38 8.20 -9.86
C ASN A 646 22.24 6.70 -9.57
N THR A 647 22.64 6.30 -8.37
CA THR A 647 22.43 4.93 -7.86
C THR A 647 21.06 4.80 -7.22
N PHE A 648 20.47 3.61 -7.27
CA PHE A 648 19.30 3.23 -6.48
C PHE A 648 19.60 1.95 -5.69
N ARG A 649 19.28 1.93 -4.39
CA ARG A 649 19.54 0.77 -3.51
C ARG A 649 18.59 -0.39 -3.84
N TYR A 650 19.12 -1.60 -3.93
CA TYR A 650 18.35 -2.81 -4.22
C TYR A 650 18.89 -4.01 -3.43
N GLU A 651 18.02 -4.84 -2.86
CA GLU A 651 18.44 -6.08 -2.16
C GLU A 651 18.39 -7.29 -3.10
N VAL A 652 19.57 -7.79 -3.49
CA VAL A 652 19.67 -9.06 -4.24
C VAL A 652 19.57 -10.23 -3.25
N LEU A 653 18.53 -11.03 -3.36
CA LEU A 653 18.33 -12.21 -2.51
C LEU A 653 19.25 -13.35 -2.94
N SER A 654 19.73 -14.14 -1.97
CA SER A 654 20.67 -15.24 -2.21
C SER A 654 20.05 -16.45 -2.93
N GLY A 655 18.72 -16.49 -3.02
CA GLY A 655 17.96 -17.58 -3.64
C GLY A 655 16.48 -17.48 -3.30
N ASN A 656 15.76 -18.57 -3.55
CA ASN A 656 14.34 -18.67 -3.23
C ASN A 656 14.15 -18.63 -1.72
N GLN A 657 13.30 -17.75 -1.19
CA GLN A 657 13.20 -17.58 0.25
C GLN A 657 12.29 -18.65 0.87
N VAL A 658 12.69 -19.19 2.01
CA VAL A 658 11.89 -20.08 2.87
C VAL A 658 12.09 -19.69 4.33
N GLN A 659 11.07 -19.87 5.16
CA GLN A 659 11.15 -19.54 6.57
C GLN A 659 11.88 -20.65 7.35
N VAL A 660 12.96 -20.29 8.06
CA VAL A 660 13.63 -21.18 9.02
C VAL A 660 13.43 -20.65 10.44
N ILE A 661 12.94 -21.51 11.33
CA ILE A 661 12.71 -21.19 12.74
C ILE A 661 13.93 -21.63 13.55
N PHE A 662 14.77 -20.65 13.88
CA PHE A 662 15.97 -20.86 14.70
C PHE A 662 15.55 -21.05 16.15
N LYS A 663 16.08 -22.08 16.83
CA LYS A 663 15.73 -22.41 18.22
C LYS A 663 16.98 -22.64 19.08
N ILE A 664 16.99 -22.09 20.28
CA ILE A 664 18.08 -22.30 21.26
C ILE A 664 17.56 -22.25 22.69
N ASN A 665 18.06 -23.14 23.53
CA ASN A 665 17.85 -23.14 24.96
C ASN A 665 19.09 -22.57 25.67
N THR A 666 18.96 -21.37 26.25
CA THR A 666 20.03 -20.70 26.99
C THR A 666 19.50 -19.66 27.96
N ALA A 667 20.11 -19.61 29.14
CA ALA A 667 19.89 -18.53 30.09
C ALA A 667 20.60 -17.24 29.65
N THR A 668 20.01 -16.09 29.97
CA THR A 668 20.59 -14.75 29.78
C THR A 668 20.56 -13.97 31.11
N VAL A 669 21.30 -12.85 31.16
CA VAL A 669 21.20 -11.87 32.26
C VAL A 669 20.25 -10.73 31.86
N PRO A 670 19.72 -9.93 32.81
CA PRO A 670 18.86 -8.81 32.47
C PRO A 670 19.48 -7.87 31.41
N GLY A 671 18.71 -7.54 30.37
CA GLY A 671 19.13 -6.72 29.23
C GLY A 671 19.82 -7.48 28.09
N GLU A 672 20.21 -8.75 28.32
CA GLU A 672 20.80 -9.60 27.28
C GLU A 672 19.72 -10.31 26.45
N ASN A 673 19.82 -10.17 25.12
CA ASN A 673 18.95 -10.81 24.14
C ASN A 673 19.75 -11.75 23.23
N ILE A 674 19.08 -12.77 22.69
CA ILE A 674 19.67 -13.68 21.71
C ILE A 674 19.39 -13.20 20.29
N HIS A 675 20.39 -13.29 19.42
CA HIS A 675 20.29 -12.99 17.98
C HIS A 675 20.98 -14.10 17.17
N VAL A 676 20.72 -14.14 15.87
CA VAL A 676 21.38 -15.04 14.91
C VAL A 676 22.23 -14.22 13.92
N VAL A 677 23.42 -14.71 13.61
CA VAL A 677 24.28 -14.17 12.55
C VAL A 677 24.91 -15.32 11.77
N GLY A 678 25.14 -15.16 10.47
CA GLY A 678 25.61 -16.25 9.62
C GLY A 678 26.27 -15.81 8.33
N ASN A 679 26.67 -16.78 7.51
CA ASN A 679 27.52 -16.59 6.35
C ASN A 679 26.86 -15.92 5.14
N ILE A 680 25.54 -15.79 5.13
CA ILE A 680 24.75 -15.22 4.03
C ILE A 680 24.25 -13.80 4.36
N PRO A 681 23.94 -12.97 3.35
CA PRO A 681 23.36 -11.63 3.55
C PRO A 681 22.10 -11.63 4.42
N GLU A 682 21.21 -12.60 4.24
CA GLU A 682 19.97 -12.74 5.03
C GLU A 682 20.23 -13.00 6.52
N LEU A 683 21.45 -13.42 6.89
CA LEU A 683 21.92 -13.58 8.27
C LEU A 683 23.07 -12.61 8.62
N GLY A 684 23.21 -11.52 7.86
CA GLY A 684 24.17 -10.46 8.17
C GLY A 684 25.61 -10.70 7.72
N SER A 685 25.93 -11.79 7.01
CA SER A 685 27.29 -12.07 6.48
C SER A 685 28.40 -11.98 7.53
N TRP A 686 28.18 -12.58 8.70
CA TRP A 686 29.05 -12.54 9.89
C TRP A 686 29.28 -11.16 10.51
N ASP A 687 28.60 -10.12 10.03
CA ASP A 687 28.58 -8.81 10.65
C ASP A 687 27.59 -8.82 11.82
N ALA A 688 28.12 -8.82 13.04
CA ALA A 688 27.29 -8.79 14.25
C ALA A 688 26.37 -7.55 14.29
N ALA A 689 26.72 -6.41 13.68
CA ALA A 689 25.84 -5.25 13.62
C ALA A 689 24.60 -5.49 12.74
N LYS A 690 24.68 -6.46 11.82
CA LYS A 690 23.61 -6.88 10.90
C LYS A 690 22.98 -8.23 11.29
N SER A 691 23.18 -8.69 12.52
CA SER A 691 22.47 -9.87 13.03
C SER A 691 20.96 -9.67 12.93
N THR A 692 20.21 -10.75 13.04
CA THR A 692 18.74 -10.70 13.11
C THR A 692 18.24 -9.82 14.24
N GLU A 693 16.92 -9.58 14.29
CA GLU A 693 16.27 -9.05 15.49
C GLU A 693 16.44 -9.98 16.70
N ALA A 694 16.12 -9.47 17.88
CA ALA A 694 16.15 -10.27 19.11
C ALA A 694 15.08 -11.38 19.03
N MET A 695 15.48 -12.60 19.40
CA MET A 695 14.62 -13.78 19.42
C MET A 695 13.51 -13.66 20.48
N HIS A 696 12.39 -14.36 20.27
CA HIS A 696 11.28 -14.47 21.22
C HIS A 696 11.54 -15.58 22.24
N ASN A 697 11.01 -15.46 23.45
CA ASN A 697 11.22 -16.42 24.54
C ASN A 697 10.00 -16.61 25.46
N PRO A 698 8.80 -16.92 24.91
CA PRO A 698 7.61 -17.13 25.73
C PRO A 698 7.77 -18.29 26.73
N ASN A 699 8.66 -19.25 26.44
CA ASN A 699 8.98 -20.41 27.27
C ASN A 699 10.44 -20.36 27.75
N TYR A 700 10.91 -19.18 28.20
CA TYR A 700 12.29 -18.99 28.69
C TYR A 700 12.73 -20.14 29.64
N PRO A 701 13.94 -20.73 29.47
CA PRO A 701 15.07 -20.25 28.68
C PRO A 701 15.10 -20.68 27.20
N GLU A 702 14.00 -21.18 26.64
CA GLU A 702 13.92 -21.44 25.20
C GLU A 702 13.64 -20.14 24.42
N TRP A 703 14.40 -19.94 23.35
CA TRP A 703 14.30 -18.83 22.42
C TRP A 703 14.01 -19.35 21.02
N PHE A 704 13.18 -18.63 20.26
CA PHE A 704 12.95 -18.90 18.85
C PHE A 704 12.86 -17.62 18.01
N LEU A 705 13.21 -17.72 16.73
CA LEU A 705 12.99 -16.64 15.76
C LEU A 705 12.88 -17.21 14.34
N PRO A 706 11.77 -16.96 13.65
CA PRO A 706 11.67 -17.26 12.23
C PRO A 706 12.46 -16.23 11.41
N VAL A 707 13.21 -16.71 10.42
CA VAL A 707 14.02 -15.88 9.52
C VAL A 707 13.88 -16.42 8.10
N SER A 708 13.70 -15.52 7.14
CA SER A 708 13.62 -15.88 5.72
C SER A 708 15.03 -16.06 5.15
N VAL A 709 15.33 -17.24 4.61
CA VAL A 709 16.66 -17.65 4.12
C VAL A 709 16.55 -18.41 2.80
N PRO A 710 17.62 -18.54 2.00
CA PRO A 710 17.57 -19.26 0.72
C PRO A 710 17.35 -20.78 0.88
N ALA A 711 16.28 -21.29 0.27
CA ALA A 711 15.94 -22.69 0.15
C ALA A 711 17.01 -23.49 -0.61
N GLY A 712 17.14 -24.78 -0.28
CA GLY A 712 18.06 -25.69 -0.95
C GLY A 712 19.55 -25.38 -0.74
N THR A 713 19.89 -24.57 0.27
CA THR A 713 21.27 -24.19 0.58
C THR A 713 21.71 -24.70 1.95
N THR A 714 23.01 -24.95 2.12
CA THR A 714 23.59 -25.14 3.45
C THR A 714 24.09 -23.81 3.98
N ILE A 715 23.47 -23.37 5.07
CA ILE A 715 23.86 -22.14 5.77
C ILE A 715 24.76 -22.45 6.96
N GLN A 716 25.60 -21.49 7.32
CA GLN A 716 26.38 -21.51 8.55
C GLN A 716 26.02 -20.31 9.41
N PHE A 717 25.92 -20.52 10.73
CA PHE A 717 25.51 -19.47 11.65
C PHE A 717 26.06 -19.67 13.06
N LYS A 718 25.93 -18.63 13.87
CA LYS A 718 26.17 -18.61 15.31
C LYS A 718 25.07 -17.82 16.01
N PHE A 719 24.81 -18.17 17.26
CA PHE A 719 24.03 -17.34 18.16
C PHE A 719 24.90 -16.26 18.80
N LEU A 720 24.31 -15.09 19.03
CA LEU A 720 24.91 -13.98 19.74
C LEU A 720 24.10 -13.65 20.98
N LYS A 721 24.79 -13.30 22.06
CA LYS A 721 24.23 -12.64 23.23
C LYS A 721 24.56 -11.16 23.16
N LYS A 722 23.54 -10.30 23.11
CA LYS A 722 23.70 -8.84 23.00
C LYS A 722 23.11 -8.11 24.19
N ASN A 723 23.87 -7.20 24.78
CA ASN A 723 23.43 -6.32 25.86
C ASN A 723 23.99 -4.91 25.64
N GLY A 724 23.15 -3.99 25.17
CA GLY A 724 23.59 -2.66 24.72
C GLY A 724 24.66 -2.77 23.62
N GLY A 725 25.82 -2.14 23.82
CA GLY A 725 26.95 -2.22 22.90
C GLY A 725 27.79 -3.50 22.98
N SER A 726 27.52 -4.39 23.96
CA SER A 726 28.27 -5.65 24.13
C SER A 726 27.69 -6.76 23.26
N THR A 727 28.56 -7.50 22.56
CA THR A 727 28.19 -8.69 21.79
C THR A 727 29.11 -9.86 22.16
N ILE A 728 28.52 -10.95 22.66
CA ILE A 728 29.20 -12.21 22.96
C ILE A 728 28.77 -13.23 21.90
N TRP A 729 29.75 -13.82 21.23
CA TRP A 729 29.54 -14.89 20.27
C TRP A 729 29.51 -16.23 20.98
N GLU A 730 28.69 -17.17 20.52
CA GLU A 730 28.84 -18.55 20.99
C GLU A 730 30.22 -19.10 20.61
N GLY A 731 30.81 -19.88 21.50
CA GLY A 731 32.06 -20.61 21.29
C GLY A 731 31.93 -21.72 20.25
N GLY A 732 32.96 -22.55 20.13
CA GLY A 732 32.97 -23.70 19.22
C GLY A 732 33.00 -23.34 17.72
N SER A 733 32.83 -24.36 16.88
CA SER A 733 32.76 -24.20 15.42
C SER A 733 31.42 -23.58 14.98
N ASN A 734 31.35 -23.07 13.75
CA ASN A 734 30.09 -22.61 13.18
C ASN A 734 29.06 -23.74 13.15
N ARG A 735 27.81 -23.44 13.49
CA ARG A 735 26.70 -24.37 13.24
C ARG A 735 26.43 -24.43 11.75
N SER A 736 25.89 -25.55 11.29
CA SER A 736 25.50 -25.75 9.90
C SER A 736 24.09 -26.31 9.84
N PHE A 737 23.28 -25.81 8.93
CA PHE A 737 21.91 -26.26 8.69
C PHE A 737 21.66 -26.38 7.19
N ALA A 738 21.12 -27.52 6.76
CA ALA A 738 20.72 -27.74 5.38
C ALA A 738 19.26 -27.31 5.22
N VAL A 739 19.04 -26.16 4.59
CA VAL A 739 17.71 -25.63 4.33
C VAL A 739 17.01 -26.51 3.29
N PRO A 740 15.77 -26.96 3.52
CA PRO A 740 15.00 -27.74 2.56
C PRO A 740 14.89 -27.04 1.21
N ALA A 741 14.82 -27.84 0.13
CA ALA A 741 14.60 -27.33 -1.21
C ALA A 741 13.14 -26.94 -1.49
N ASP A 742 12.20 -27.37 -0.63
CA ASP A 742 10.82 -26.91 -0.68
C ASP A 742 10.80 -25.41 -0.42
N THR A 743 10.39 -24.65 -1.44
CA THR A 743 10.39 -23.19 -1.40
C THR A 743 9.13 -22.63 -0.76
N GLN A 744 8.13 -23.48 -0.49
CA GLN A 744 6.88 -23.06 0.11
C GLN A 744 6.84 -23.62 1.53
N GLY A 745 6.58 -22.76 2.52
CA GLY A 745 6.42 -23.19 3.92
C GLY A 745 7.53 -22.74 4.86
N SER A 746 7.66 -23.52 5.94
CA SER A 746 8.59 -23.26 7.04
C SER A 746 9.29 -24.55 7.48
N THR A 747 10.41 -24.41 8.16
CA THR A 747 11.12 -25.53 8.77
C THR A 747 11.80 -25.12 10.07
N ASP A 748 11.95 -26.08 10.97
CA ASP A 748 12.57 -25.86 12.27
C ASP A 748 14.02 -26.33 12.27
N THR A 749 14.87 -25.53 12.91
CA THR A 749 16.13 -26.08 13.44
C THR A 749 15.85 -26.95 14.67
N THR A 750 16.77 -27.85 15.00
CA THR A 750 16.77 -28.46 16.35
C THR A 750 16.88 -27.37 17.42
N VAL A 751 16.39 -27.63 18.62
CA VAL A 751 16.67 -26.76 19.77
C VAL A 751 18.14 -26.93 20.15
N TYR A 752 18.96 -25.91 19.85
CA TYR A 752 20.37 -25.92 20.19
C TYR A 752 20.60 -25.57 21.66
N THR A 753 21.78 -25.89 22.18
CA THR A 753 22.27 -25.38 23.47
C THR A 753 23.43 -24.42 23.24
N TRP A 754 23.54 -23.38 24.07
CA TRP A 754 24.64 -22.40 23.98
C TRP A 754 26.00 -23.08 24.12
N GLN A 755 26.93 -22.75 23.23
CA GLN A 755 28.34 -23.15 23.33
C GLN A 755 29.10 -22.02 24.03
N PRO A 756 29.59 -22.20 25.26
CA PRO A 756 30.25 -21.15 26.04
C PRO A 756 31.58 -20.70 25.44
#